data_AF-A0A6G2QGM4-F1
#
_entry.id   AF-A0A6G2QGM4-F1
#
_cell.length_a   1.000
_cell.length_b   1.000
_cell.length_c   1.000
_cell.angle_alpha   90.00
_cell.angle_beta   90.00
_cell.angle_gamma   90.00
#
_symmetry.space_group_name_H-M   'P 1'
#
loop_
_entity.id
_entity.type
_entity.pdbx_description
1 polymer ?
#
loop_
_entity_poly.entity_id
_entity_poly.type
_entity_poly.pdbx_seq_one_letter_code
_entity_poly.pdbx_strand_id
1 'polypeptide(L)'
;MKNDTIGFFGPVGWGRWDPSAPHAVTVDAGRGFLAAQEVYFSGWAVDALAKVLAEDEELMRWIPPRRMSFVRCEDGTVRVPGRPAQPVGELQQAVLRRCDGTRHMAAIAAELALDPGEVAAIVDELVRRRWVTRRLEVPAATHPDLALRRILERVPDVAARERALAGLAVLERGRDAVRAAGTDAAALTAAIGALEADFAALTDSEAQRAKGARTAPCRGLVYSDSRRSATATAGPALLAHLEPLQLCLTAARWMTNRFADAIRARLRTVHARLSADGTPVDLATLWMNTLPSPHPDAGDLIDAAQAELRAKWARILDLPPDARRVRLTTAELADRVRREFDEPGDGWSLARYISPDVLVVAEDADALARGDVDLVLGEMHCALNTMGASLFVHQHPDRDRLVAETTRDFPGPRLLPTLPKELPLRWSTRSRPSLDRPEDHYVTLVDQTGDPHRPNSVPSADVRVEDRDGQLTAVLPDGTVHDVLDAYANTLTQRVMDRFTLRPEGEHTPRITIDRMTVARETWQLPVADVDFADDKSEAARFVRARHWQRRHDLPRFVFVVSPAEPRPFYVDFDSPVYVTILAKAARRLARKDPGARLKVSEMLPTPEQAWLTDADGHRYTSELRFVAVDLTVTGTQEA
;
A
#
# COMPACT_ATOMS: atom_id res chain seq x y z
N MET A 1 -0.28 22.25 3.65
CA MET A 1 1.18 21.98 3.77
C MET A 1 1.53 20.51 3.69
N LYS A 2 0.66 19.59 4.13
CA LYS A 2 0.89 18.15 3.98
C LYS A 2 -0.16 17.55 3.06
N ASN A 3 0.26 16.75 2.09
CA ASN A 3 -0.61 16.15 1.09
C ASN A 3 -0.99 14.70 1.44
N ASP A 4 -1.10 14.38 2.73
CA ASP A 4 -1.51 13.05 3.19
C ASP A 4 -2.98 12.81 2.82
N THR A 5 -3.28 11.74 2.08
CA THR A 5 -4.66 11.39 1.73
C THR A 5 -5.43 10.84 2.93
N ILE A 6 -6.14 11.68 3.67
CA ILE A 6 -6.87 11.33 4.90
C ILE A 6 -8.16 12.16 5.01
N GLY A 7 -9.31 11.52 4.82
CA GLY A 7 -10.63 12.14 4.93
C GLY A 7 -10.71 13.48 4.21
N PHE A 8 -11.35 14.47 4.84
CA PHE A 8 -11.44 15.82 4.32
C PHE A 8 -10.15 16.66 4.52
N PHE A 9 -9.20 16.24 5.35
CA PHE A 9 -7.94 16.97 5.53
C PHE A 9 -7.02 16.86 4.31
N GLY A 10 -7.10 15.73 3.61
CA GLY A 10 -6.44 15.51 2.33
C GLY A 10 -7.33 14.68 1.43
N PRO A 11 -8.36 15.30 0.81
CA PRO A 11 -9.27 14.59 -0.07
C PRO A 11 -8.57 14.21 -1.37
N VAL A 12 -9.02 13.11 -1.99
CA VAL A 12 -8.51 12.65 -3.29
C VAL A 12 -8.98 13.60 -4.39
N GLY A 13 -8.07 14.22 -5.12
CA GLY A 13 -8.36 14.97 -6.34
C GLY A 13 -8.12 14.10 -7.57
N TRP A 14 -9.10 14.01 -8.45
CA TRP A 14 -8.96 13.31 -9.74
C TRP A 14 -8.80 14.32 -10.87
N GLY A 15 -7.86 14.04 -11.76
CA GLY A 15 -7.60 14.80 -12.97
C GLY A 15 -7.41 13.87 -14.16
N ARG A 16 -7.19 14.45 -15.34
CA ARG A 16 -6.97 13.69 -16.58
C ARG A 16 -5.89 14.30 -17.45
N TRP A 17 -5.29 13.48 -18.29
CA TRP A 17 -4.51 13.96 -19.43
C TRP A 17 -5.42 14.28 -20.60
N ASP A 18 -5.12 15.36 -21.30
CA ASP A 18 -5.74 15.75 -22.55
C ASP A 18 -4.67 16.23 -23.54
N PRO A 19 -4.19 15.35 -24.45
CA PRO A 19 -3.17 15.70 -25.42
C PRO A 19 -3.59 16.81 -26.39
N SER A 20 -4.89 17.11 -26.49
CA SER A 20 -5.43 18.17 -27.34
C SER A 20 -5.65 19.49 -26.61
N ALA A 21 -5.45 19.54 -25.29
CA ALA A 21 -5.68 20.74 -24.50
C ALA A 21 -4.69 21.86 -24.90
N PRO A 22 -5.19 23.11 -25.07
CA PRO A 22 -4.35 24.24 -25.45
C PRO A 22 -3.49 24.76 -24.29
N HIS A 23 -3.84 24.43 -23.05
CA HIS A 23 -3.15 24.87 -21.83
C HIS A 23 -2.34 23.74 -21.22
N ALA A 24 -1.26 24.08 -20.50
CA ALA A 24 -0.46 23.07 -19.80
C ALA A 24 -1.22 22.43 -18.64
N VAL A 25 -1.94 23.24 -17.86
CA VAL A 25 -2.92 22.77 -16.88
C VAL A 25 -4.15 23.67 -16.91
N THR A 26 -5.33 23.06 -16.90
CA THR A 26 -6.61 23.76 -16.69
C THR A 26 -7.23 23.23 -15.40
N VAL A 27 -7.61 24.14 -14.50
CA VAL A 27 -8.27 23.82 -13.23
C VAL A 27 -9.75 24.13 -13.34
N ASP A 28 -10.58 23.15 -13.05
CA ASP A 28 -11.98 23.39 -12.70
C ASP A 28 -12.06 23.38 -11.18
N ALA A 29 -12.36 24.53 -10.58
CA ALA A 29 -12.46 24.69 -9.14
C ALA A 29 -13.61 23.86 -8.52
N GLY A 30 -14.55 23.40 -9.35
CA GLY A 30 -15.74 22.67 -8.92
C GLY A 30 -16.69 23.54 -8.11
N ARG A 31 -17.53 22.88 -7.30
CA ARG A 31 -18.45 23.55 -6.36
C ARG A 31 -18.13 23.11 -4.93
N GLY A 32 -17.85 24.05 -4.05
CA GLY A 32 -17.51 23.79 -2.64
C GLY A 32 -16.20 23.01 -2.46
N PHE A 33 -15.94 22.56 -1.23
CA PHE A 33 -14.68 21.90 -0.91
C PHE A 33 -14.63 20.43 -1.37
N LEU A 34 -15.66 19.64 -1.09
CA LEU A 34 -15.72 18.20 -1.43
C LEU A 34 -16.82 17.92 -2.45
N ALA A 35 -16.54 17.03 -3.40
CA ALA A 35 -17.56 16.48 -4.30
C ALA A 35 -18.28 15.27 -3.70
N ALA A 36 -17.57 14.49 -2.88
CA ALA A 36 -18.13 13.31 -2.21
C ALA A 36 -17.35 13.00 -0.93
N GLN A 37 -18.02 12.32 0.00
CA GLN A 37 -17.42 11.75 1.19
C GLN A 37 -18.12 10.44 1.51
N GLU A 38 -17.35 9.42 1.86
CA GLU A 38 -17.86 8.12 2.26
C GLU A 38 -17.24 7.71 3.60
N VAL A 39 -18.02 7.01 4.43
CA VAL A 39 -17.62 6.47 5.73
C VAL A 39 -17.63 4.95 5.64
N TYR A 40 -16.49 4.36 5.95
CA TYR A 40 -16.26 2.91 5.89
C TYR A 40 -15.97 2.36 7.28
N PHE A 41 -16.19 1.06 7.48
CA PHE A 41 -15.71 0.37 8.67
C PHE A 41 -14.23 0.01 8.54
N SER A 42 -13.50 0.15 9.64
CA SER A 42 -12.23 -0.52 9.82
C SER A 42 -12.45 -2.04 9.86
N GLY A 43 -11.57 -2.82 9.21
CA GLY A 43 -11.76 -4.28 9.10
C GLY A 43 -11.87 -4.97 10.45
N TRP A 44 -11.08 -4.53 11.43
CA TRP A 44 -11.08 -5.11 12.76
C TRP A 44 -12.39 -4.93 13.54
N ALA A 45 -13.17 -3.87 13.26
CA ALA A 45 -14.42 -3.62 13.95
C ALA A 45 -15.46 -4.69 13.55
N VAL A 46 -15.52 -5.01 12.26
CA VAL A 46 -16.40 -6.07 11.75
C VAL A 46 -15.89 -7.45 12.16
N ASP A 47 -14.58 -7.66 12.23
CA ASP A 47 -14.01 -8.91 12.75
C ASP A 47 -14.34 -9.13 14.24
N ALA A 48 -14.38 -8.08 15.04
CA ALA A 48 -14.78 -8.16 16.45
C ALA A 48 -16.26 -8.57 16.58
N LEU A 49 -17.15 -7.97 15.77
CA LEU A 49 -18.55 -8.41 15.71
C LEU A 49 -18.66 -9.87 15.24
N ALA A 50 -17.93 -10.25 14.19
CA ALA A 50 -17.93 -11.62 13.68
C ALA A 50 -17.48 -12.64 14.75
N LYS A 51 -16.55 -12.25 15.62
CA LYS A 51 -16.13 -13.09 16.76
C LYS A 51 -17.27 -13.32 17.76
N VAL A 52 -18.05 -12.29 18.09
CA VAL A 52 -19.22 -12.41 18.98
C VAL A 52 -20.29 -13.29 18.33
N LEU A 53 -20.59 -13.03 17.05
CA LEU A 53 -21.58 -13.83 16.32
C LEU A 53 -21.18 -15.31 16.25
N ALA A 54 -19.88 -15.61 16.20
CA ALA A 54 -19.37 -16.98 16.21
C ALA A 54 -19.58 -17.74 17.53
N GLU A 55 -20.07 -17.09 18.59
CA GLU A 55 -20.46 -17.75 19.84
C GLU A 55 -21.86 -18.39 19.75
N ASP A 56 -22.69 -17.99 18.77
CA ASP A 56 -23.98 -18.63 18.49
C ASP A 56 -23.76 -19.97 17.76
N GLU A 57 -23.95 -21.08 18.49
CA GLU A 57 -23.83 -22.43 17.93
C GLU A 57 -24.85 -22.71 16.81
N GLU A 58 -26.05 -22.11 16.86
CA GLU A 58 -27.06 -22.26 15.80
C GLU A 58 -26.58 -21.61 14.51
N LEU A 59 -25.91 -20.46 14.60
CA LEU A 59 -25.25 -19.81 13.46
C LEU A 59 -24.08 -20.66 12.95
N MET A 60 -23.20 -21.09 13.86
CA MET A 60 -21.96 -21.80 13.51
C MET A 60 -22.18 -23.16 12.83
N ARG A 61 -23.35 -23.79 13.02
CA ARG A 61 -23.76 -25.00 12.26
C ARG A 61 -23.83 -24.76 10.75
N TRP A 62 -24.09 -23.52 10.34
CA TRP A 62 -24.22 -23.11 8.94
C TRP A 62 -23.01 -22.33 8.43
N ILE A 63 -21.87 -22.38 9.13
CA ILE A 63 -20.63 -21.78 8.61
C ILE A 63 -19.85 -22.86 7.86
N PRO A 64 -19.57 -22.69 6.55
CA PRO A 64 -18.84 -23.67 5.76
C PRO A 64 -17.44 -23.96 6.32
N PRO A 65 -17.05 -25.23 6.47
CA PRO A 65 -15.67 -25.58 6.73
C PRO A 65 -14.79 -25.29 5.49
N ARG A 66 -13.56 -24.85 5.72
CA ARG A 66 -12.58 -24.53 4.68
C ARG A 66 -11.27 -25.26 4.92
N ARG A 67 -10.75 -25.95 3.92
CA ARG A 67 -9.42 -26.57 3.92
C ARG A 67 -8.36 -25.48 4.08
N MET A 68 -7.40 -25.70 4.96
CA MET A 68 -6.26 -24.80 5.12
C MET A 68 -5.47 -24.73 3.80
N SER A 69 -5.04 -23.54 3.38
CA SER A 69 -4.50 -23.30 2.04
C SER A 69 -3.18 -23.99 1.74
N PHE A 70 -2.43 -24.35 2.78
CA PHE A 70 -1.16 -25.08 2.72
C PHE A 70 -1.34 -26.59 2.92
N VAL A 71 -2.58 -27.12 2.90
CA VAL A 71 -2.87 -28.53 3.10
C VAL A 71 -3.26 -29.18 1.77
N ARG A 72 -2.44 -30.14 1.33
CA ARG A 72 -2.70 -30.96 0.14
C ARG A 72 -3.26 -32.31 0.56
N CYS A 73 -4.23 -32.81 -0.18
CA CYS A 73 -4.81 -34.14 0.05
C CYS A 73 -4.94 -34.93 -1.25
N GLU A 74 -4.15 -35.99 -1.38
CA GLU A 74 -4.02 -36.78 -2.59
C GLU A 74 -3.62 -38.22 -2.23
N ASP A 75 -4.13 -39.20 -2.99
CA ASP A 75 -3.80 -40.63 -2.87
C ASP A 75 -3.86 -41.19 -1.44
N GLY A 76 -4.96 -40.93 -0.72
CA GLY A 76 -5.12 -41.39 0.67
C GLY A 76 -4.16 -40.75 1.68
N THR A 77 -3.46 -39.68 1.31
CA THR A 77 -2.53 -38.97 2.20
C THR A 77 -2.84 -37.47 2.28
N VAL A 78 -2.54 -36.89 3.43
CA VAL A 78 -2.54 -35.44 3.66
C VAL A 78 -1.11 -34.98 3.91
N ARG A 79 -0.70 -33.95 3.17
CA ARG A 79 0.61 -33.30 3.28
C ARG A 79 0.44 -31.89 3.82
N VAL A 80 1.30 -31.57 4.78
CA VAL A 80 1.39 -30.25 5.42
C VAL A 80 2.88 -29.88 5.42
N PRO A 81 3.27 -28.68 4.94
CA PRO A 81 4.67 -28.26 4.94
C PRO A 81 5.34 -28.46 6.31
N GLY A 82 6.53 -29.07 6.31
CA GLY A 82 7.30 -29.35 7.52
C GLY A 82 6.79 -30.51 8.38
N ARG A 83 5.81 -31.31 7.91
CA ARG A 83 5.35 -32.52 8.60
C ARG A 83 5.42 -33.75 7.68
N PRO A 84 5.63 -34.96 8.24
CA PRO A 84 5.48 -36.19 7.48
C PRO A 84 4.08 -36.30 6.87
N ALA A 85 3.98 -36.95 5.71
CA ALA A 85 2.70 -37.29 5.11
C ALA A 85 1.89 -38.18 6.06
N GLN A 86 0.60 -37.87 6.20
CA GLN A 86 -0.28 -38.57 7.14
C GLN A 86 -1.37 -39.31 6.36
N PRO A 87 -1.68 -40.57 6.72
CA PRO A 87 -2.79 -41.29 6.09
C PRO A 87 -4.13 -40.62 6.45
N VAL A 88 -5.07 -40.71 5.50
CA VAL A 88 -6.46 -40.26 5.66
C VAL A 88 -7.39 -41.32 5.08
N GLY A 89 -8.46 -41.66 5.80
CA GLY A 89 -9.46 -42.61 5.30
C GLY A 89 -10.22 -42.04 4.10
N GLU A 90 -10.77 -42.91 3.25
CA GLU A 90 -11.51 -42.51 2.04
C GLU A 90 -12.64 -41.53 2.34
N LEU A 91 -13.40 -41.80 3.40
CA LEU A 91 -14.50 -40.95 3.84
C LEU A 91 -14.02 -39.56 4.31
N GLN A 92 -12.97 -39.53 5.14
CA GLN A 92 -12.35 -38.29 5.61
C GLN A 92 -11.80 -37.46 4.45
N GLN A 93 -11.19 -38.12 3.46
CA GLN A 93 -10.69 -37.48 2.24
C GLN A 93 -11.85 -36.89 1.41
N ALA A 94 -12.96 -37.62 1.28
CA ALA A 94 -14.14 -37.16 0.55
C ALA A 94 -14.77 -35.91 1.19
N VAL A 95 -14.82 -35.85 2.53
CA VAL A 95 -15.26 -34.66 3.28
C VAL A 95 -14.25 -33.52 3.13
N LEU A 96 -12.95 -33.77 3.35
CA LEU A 96 -11.90 -32.75 3.25
C LEU A 96 -11.89 -32.04 1.89
N ARG A 97 -12.10 -32.78 0.79
CA ARG A 97 -12.18 -32.21 -0.58
C ARG A 97 -13.37 -31.26 -0.79
N ARG A 98 -14.44 -31.38 0.01
CA ARG A 98 -15.63 -30.53 -0.05
C ARG A 98 -15.62 -29.37 0.94
N CYS A 99 -14.64 -29.34 1.86
CA CYS A 99 -14.38 -28.21 2.74
C CYS A 99 -13.72 -27.07 1.93
N ASP A 100 -14.45 -26.41 1.03
CA ASP A 100 -13.94 -25.32 0.20
C ASP A 100 -14.32 -23.92 0.74
N GLY A 101 -15.04 -23.87 1.85
CA GLY A 101 -15.53 -22.62 2.43
C GLY A 101 -16.83 -22.10 1.80
N THR A 102 -17.47 -22.85 0.90
CA THR A 102 -18.73 -22.46 0.25
C THR A 102 -19.91 -23.37 0.59
N ARG A 103 -19.65 -24.63 0.95
CA ARG A 103 -20.68 -25.62 1.31
C ARG A 103 -20.86 -25.78 2.81
N HIS A 104 -22.10 -25.70 3.28
CA HIS A 104 -22.47 -26.05 4.66
C HIS A 104 -22.32 -27.56 4.90
N MET A 105 -22.08 -27.98 6.14
CA MET A 105 -21.93 -29.41 6.47
C MET A 105 -23.14 -30.26 6.05
N ALA A 106 -24.35 -29.71 6.16
CA ALA A 106 -25.57 -30.37 5.69
C ALA A 106 -25.58 -30.61 4.17
N ALA A 107 -25.02 -29.69 3.39
CA ALA A 107 -24.88 -29.87 1.93
C ALA A 107 -23.82 -30.93 1.62
N ILE A 108 -22.69 -30.93 2.35
CA ILE A 108 -21.65 -31.96 2.23
C ILE A 108 -22.23 -33.36 2.56
N ALA A 109 -23.03 -33.47 3.61
CA ALA A 109 -23.71 -34.70 4.00
C ALA A 109 -24.67 -35.19 2.91
N ALA A 110 -25.48 -34.29 2.34
CA ALA A 110 -26.37 -34.62 1.24
C ALA A 110 -25.62 -35.09 -0.02
N GLU A 111 -24.54 -34.41 -0.41
CA GLU A 111 -23.71 -34.79 -1.56
C GLU A 111 -23.01 -36.15 -1.39
N LEU A 112 -22.67 -36.52 -0.16
CA LEU A 112 -21.99 -37.78 0.15
C LEU A 112 -22.96 -38.90 0.57
N ALA A 113 -24.27 -38.61 0.65
CA ALA A 113 -25.28 -39.50 1.20
C ALA A 113 -24.93 -40.02 2.61
N LEU A 114 -24.43 -39.12 3.47
CA LEU A 114 -24.05 -39.39 4.86
C LEU A 114 -25.02 -38.74 5.85
N ASP A 115 -24.97 -39.19 7.09
CA ASP A 115 -25.65 -38.50 8.18
C ASP A 115 -24.96 -37.14 8.48
N PRO A 116 -25.70 -36.04 8.70
CA PRO A 116 -25.12 -34.75 9.06
C PRO A 116 -24.23 -34.78 10.32
N GLY A 117 -24.56 -35.61 11.31
CA GLY A 117 -23.75 -35.81 12.51
C GLY A 117 -22.43 -36.51 12.24
N GLU A 118 -22.42 -37.46 11.30
CA GLU A 118 -21.19 -38.12 10.85
C GLU A 118 -20.24 -37.14 10.15
N VAL A 119 -20.76 -36.30 9.24
CA VAL A 119 -19.96 -35.25 8.60
C VAL A 119 -19.44 -34.24 9.61
N ALA A 120 -20.26 -33.83 10.59
CA ALA A 120 -19.84 -32.92 11.66
C ALA A 120 -18.68 -33.51 12.48
N ALA A 121 -18.77 -34.78 12.88
CA ALA A 121 -17.70 -35.46 13.62
C ALA A 121 -16.40 -35.55 12.82
N ILE A 122 -16.48 -35.83 11.50
CA ILE A 122 -15.32 -35.83 10.61
C ILE A 122 -14.72 -34.42 10.52
N VAL A 123 -15.53 -33.40 10.28
CA VAL A 123 -15.04 -32.00 10.21
C VAL A 123 -14.35 -31.60 11.51
N ASP A 124 -14.91 -31.93 12.67
CA ASP A 124 -14.29 -31.66 13.97
C ASP A 124 -12.94 -32.36 14.14
N GLU A 125 -12.79 -33.60 13.66
CA GLU A 125 -11.49 -34.27 13.59
C GLU A 125 -10.51 -33.53 12.66
N LEU A 126 -10.93 -33.16 11.45
CA LEU A 126 -10.08 -32.43 10.49
C LEU A 126 -9.64 -31.07 11.05
N VAL A 127 -10.51 -30.39 11.83
CA VAL A 127 -10.19 -29.16 12.56
C VAL A 127 -9.16 -29.41 13.66
N ARG A 128 -9.34 -30.46 14.49
CA ARG A 128 -8.33 -30.83 15.51
C ARG A 128 -6.96 -31.12 14.91
N ARG A 129 -6.92 -31.73 13.72
CA ARG A 129 -5.68 -32.00 12.96
C ARG A 129 -5.10 -30.76 12.27
N ARG A 130 -5.81 -29.63 12.28
CA ARG A 130 -5.48 -28.37 11.61
C ARG A 130 -5.40 -28.51 10.08
N TRP A 131 -6.23 -29.38 9.51
CA TRP A 131 -6.37 -29.55 8.06
C TRP A 131 -7.49 -28.70 7.48
N VAL A 132 -8.49 -28.44 8.30
CA VAL A 132 -9.67 -27.63 8.02
C VAL A 132 -9.80 -26.56 9.11
N THR A 133 -10.32 -25.40 8.75
CA THR A 133 -10.81 -24.39 9.68
C THR A 133 -12.32 -24.27 9.55
N ARG A 134 -13.00 -24.01 10.67
CA ARG A 134 -14.42 -23.64 10.70
C ARG A 134 -14.55 -22.40 11.58
N ARG A 135 -14.55 -21.24 10.95
CA ARG A 135 -14.58 -19.93 11.61
C ARG A 135 -15.40 -18.97 10.77
N LEU A 136 -16.15 -18.08 11.43
CA LEU A 136 -16.81 -16.96 10.77
C LEU A 136 -15.76 -15.89 10.41
N GLU A 137 -15.07 -16.10 9.29
CA GLU A 137 -14.01 -15.22 8.80
C GLU A 137 -14.56 -14.28 7.72
N VAL A 138 -14.57 -12.99 8.01
CA VAL A 138 -14.94 -11.96 7.04
C VAL A 138 -13.79 -11.80 6.03
N PRO A 139 -14.03 -11.79 4.71
CA PRO A 139 -12.96 -11.50 3.77
C PRO A 139 -12.35 -10.11 3.99
N ALA A 140 -11.06 -9.95 3.70
CA ALA A 140 -10.50 -8.62 3.53
C ALA A 140 -11.29 -7.93 2.40
N ALA A 141 -11.81 -6.73 2.63
CA ALA A 141 -12.53 -5.92 1.65
C ALA A 141 -12.67 -4.49 2.15
N THR A 142 -12.89 -3.54 1.24
CA THR A 142 -13.18 -2.13 1.56
C THR A 142 -14.49 -1.98 2.35
N HIS A 143 -15.47 -2.82 2.03
CA HIS A 143 -16.76 -2.93 2.73
C HIS A 143 -16.83 -4.27 3.48
N PRO A 144 -16.15 -4.41 4.64
CA PRO A 144 -16.17 -5.64 5.41
C PRO A 144 -17.56 -5.95 5.97
N ASP A 145 -18.38 -4.94 6.23
CA ASP A 145 -19.79 -5.05 6.63
C ASP A 145 -20.63 -5.75 5.55
N LEU A 146 -20.50 -5.33 4.28
CA LEU A 146 -21.18 -5.97 3.16
C LEU A 146 -20.68 -7.40 2.92
N ALA A 147 -19.42 -7.68 3.24
CA ALA A 147 -18.86 -9.03 3.15
C ALA A 147 -19.43 -9.94 4.25
N LEU A 148 -19.51 -9.45 5.50
CA LEU A 148 -20.15 -10.18 6.60
C LEU A 148 -21.65 -10.41 6.32
N ARG A 149 -22.37 -9.37 5.88
CA ARG A 149 -23.78 -9.47 5.47
C ARG A 149 -24.03 -10.59 4.47
N ARG A 150 -23.22 -10.66 3.40
CA ARG A 150 -23.32 -11.72 2.38
C ARG A 150 -23.07 -13.12 2.94
N ILE A 151 -22.21 -13.27 3.96
CA ILE A 151 -22.02 -14.55 4.65
C ILE A 151 -23.29 -14.92 5.42
N LEU A 152 -23.81 -13.98 6.21
CA LEU A 152 -25.00 -14.21 7.04
C LEU A 152 -26.25 -14.50 6.19
N GLU A 153 -26.41 -13.83 5.05
CA GLU A 153 -27.54 -14.06 4.13
C GLU A 153 -27.57 -15.48 3.52
N ARG A 154 -26.43 -16.17 3.47
CA ARG A 154 -26.34 -17.57 3.00
C ARG A 154 -26.70 -18.60 4.06
N VAL A 155 -26.97 -18.18 5.30
CA VAL A 155 -27.44 -19.06 6.37
C VAL A 155 -28.89 -19.46 6.08
N PRO A 156 -29.18 -20.76 5.92
CA PRO A 156 -30.54 -21.22 5.62
C PRO A 156 -31.51 -21.05 6.80
N ASP A 157 -31.01 -21.19 8.03
CA ASP A 157 -31.82 -21.01 9.22
C ASP A 157 -32.20 -19.53 9.41
N VAL A 158 -33.50 -19.26 9.30
CA VAL A 158 -34.04 -17.90 9.32
C VAL A 158 -33.81 -17.25 10.69
N ALA A 159 -33.98 -17.98 11.80
CA ALA A 159 -33.88 -17.41 13.12
C ALA A 159 -32.43 -17.01 13.46
N ALA A 160 -31.46 -17.89 13.21
CA ALA A 160 -30.04 -17.61 13.37
C ALA A 160 -29.58 -16.46 12.46
N ARG A 161 -30.04 -16.46 11.21
CA ARG A 161 -29.73 -15.38 10.25
C ARG A 161 -30.24 -14.02 10.73
N GLU A 162 -31.52 -13.90 11.09
CA GLU A 162 -32.11 -12.62 11.51
C GLU A 162 -31.46 -12.08 12.79
N ARG A 163 -31.15 -12.95 13.76
CA ARG A 163 -30.42 -12.54 14.97
C ARG A 163 -29.03 -11.99 14.64
N ALA A 164 -28.27 -12.68 13.79
CA ALA A 164 -26.94 -12.24 13.40
C ALA A 164 -26.97 -10.93 12.60
N LEU A 165 -27.93 -10.79 11.67
CA LEU A 165 -28.13 -9.57 10.89
C LEU A 165 -28.56 -8.39 11.76
N ALA A 166 -29.32 -8.62 12.83
CA ALA A 166 -29.71 -7.57 13.77
C ALA A 166 -28.48 -6.94 14.47
N GLY A 167 -27.50 -7.76 14.85
CA GLY A 167 -26.23 -7.28 15.43
C GLY A 167 -25.44 -6.40 14.45
N LEU A 168 -25.32 -6.83 13.19
CA LEU A 168 -24.66 -6.02 12.14
C LEU A 168 -25.40 -4.71 11.86
N ALA A 169 -26.75 -4.75 11.84
CA ALA A 169 -27.58 -3.58 11.56
C ALA A 169 -27.43 -2.47 12.62
N VAL A 170 -27.10 -2.80 13.87
CA VAL A 170 -26.77 -1.79 14.89
C VAL A 170 -25.56 -0.96 14.48
N LEU A 171 -24.46 -1.63 14.11
CA LEU A 171 -23.24 -0.93 13.69
C LEU A 171 -23.48 -0.12 12.42
N GLU A 172 -24.16 -0.70 11.42
CA GLU A 172 -24.47 -0.01 10.15
C GLU A 172 -25.26 1.28 10.38
N ARG A 173 -26.27 1.27 11.26
CA ARG A 173 -27.01 2.49 11.64
C ARG A 173 -26.10 3.54 12.28
N GLY A 174 -25.18 3.13 13.16
CA GLY A 174 -24.21 4.04 13.76
C GLY A 174 -23.25 4.66 12.74
N ARG A 175 -22.75 3.86 11.78
CA ARG A 175 -21.95 4.37 10.64
C ARG A 175 -22.76 5.35 9.80
N ASP A 176 -24.01 5.03 9.50
CA ASP A 176 -24.87 5.89 8.68
C ASP A 176 -25.19 7.22 9.40
N ALA A 177 -25.32 7.21 10.73
CA ALA A 177 -25.41 8.43 11.53
C ALA A 177 -24.12 9.27 11.49
N VAL A 178 -22.95 8.62 11.57
CA VAL A 178 -21.64 9.29 11.38
C VAL A 178 -21.53 9.90 9.97
N ARG A 179 -21.99 9.19 8.93
CA ARG A 179 -22.05 9.71 7.56
C ARG A 179 -22.97 10.93 7.47
N ALA A 180 -24.16 10.87 8.06
CA ALA A 180 -25.15 11.95 8.04
C ALA A 180 -24.69 13.21 8.80
N ALA A 181 -23.89 13.06 9.85
CA ALA A 181 -23.32 14.19 10.60
C ALA A 181 -22.37 15.06 9.75
N GLY A 182 -21.72 14.47 8.74
CA GLY A 182 -20.89 15.20 7.77
C GLY A 182 -19.76 16.00 8.44
N THR A 183 -19.79 17.33 8.24
CA THR A 183 -18.78 18.26 8.77
C THR A 183 -19.23 19.00 10.05
N ASP A 184 -20.39 18.68 10.61
CA ASP A 184 -20.83 19.25 11.89
C ASP A 184 -20.04 18.59 13.04
N ALA A 185 -19.14 19.35 13.66
CA ALA A 185 -18.25 18.82 14.69
C ALA A 185 -19.00 18.26 15.92
N ALA A 186 -20.11 18.88 16.31
CA ALA A 186 -20.87 18.46 17.48
C ALA A 186 -21.68 17.19 17.17
N ALA A 187 -22.39 17.19 16.05
CA ALA A 187 -23.16 16.02 15.59
C ALA A 187 -22.24 14.82 15.32
N LEU A 188 -21.07 15.05 14.72
CA LEU A 188 -20.09 14.02 14.41
C LEU A 188 -19.51 13.39 15.69
N THR A 189 -19.15 14.21 16.68
CA THR A 189 -18.66 13.73 17.98
C THR A 189 -19.72 12.88 18.69
N ALA A 190 -20.98 13.32 18.67
CA ALA A 190 -22.09 12.58 19.27
C ALA A 190 -22.35 11.24 18.54
N ALA A 191 -22.36 11.24 17.21
CA ALA A 191 -22.58 10.03 16.40
C ALA A 191 -21.45 8.99 16.57
N ILE A 192 -20.19 9.44 16.61
CA ILE A 192 -19.05 8.56 16.89
C ILE A 192 -19.18 7.97 18.29
N GLY A 193 -19.46 8.78 19.31
CA GLY A 193 -19.61 8.30 20.69
C GLY A 193 -20.75 7.28 20.85
N ALA A 194 -21.88 7.49 20.15
CA ALA A 194 -22.99 6.53 20.15
C ALA A 194 -22.61 5.20 19.47
N LEU A 195 -21.94 5.25 18.32
CA LEU A 195 -21.43 4.05 17.64
C LEU A 195 -20.41 3.30 18.51
N GLU A 196 -19.52 4.00 19.21
CA GLU A 196 -18.55 3.40 20.13
C GLU A 196 -19.25 2.71 21.31
N ALA A 197 -20.31 3.32 21.86
CA ALA A 197 -21.11 2.74 22.94
C ALA A 197 -21.86 1.47 22.48
N ASP A 198 -22.53 1.52 21.33
CA ASP A 198 -23.23 0.37 20.75
C ASP A 198 -22.25 -0.77 20.44
N PHE A 199 -21.08 -0.46 19.91
CA PHE A 199 -20.03 -1.44 19.66
C PHE A 199 -19.53 -2.10 20.94
N ALA A 200 -19.25 -1.30 21.98
CA ALA A 200 -18.81 -1.83 23.27
C ALA A 200 -19.89 -2.73 23.91
N ALA A 201 -21.16 -2.34 23.83
CA ALA A 201 -22.29 -3.14 24.32
C ALA A 201 -22.44 -4.47 23.57
N LEU A 202 -22.17 -4.50 22.26
CA LEU A 202 -22.24 -5.72 21.45
C LEU A 202 -21.04 -6.64 21.60
N THR A 203 -19.85 -6.09 21.81
CA THR A 203 -18.58 -6.85 21.65
C THR A 203 -17.75 -6.99 22.91
N ASP A 204 -18.13 -6.34 24.00
CA ASP A 204 -17.36 -6.26 25.25
C ASP A 204 -15.89 -5.88 24.99
N SER A 205 -15.65 -5.02 23.99
CA SER A 205 -14.33 -4.65 23.50
C SER A 205 -14.19 -3.12 23.42
N GLU A 206 -12.97 -2.61 23.60
CA GLU A 206 -12.69 -1.18 23.42
C GLU A 206 -12.94 -0.75 21.96
N ALA A 207 -13.64 0.39 21.80
CA ALA A 207 -14.00 0.93 20.49
C ALA A 207 -12.85 1.63 19.75
N GLN A 208 -11.66 1.72 20.38
CA GLN A 208 -10.47 2.31 19.77
C GLN A 208 -9.23 1.49 20.08
N ARG A 209 -8.48 1.10 19.05
CA ARG A 209 -7.20 0.39 19.23
C ARG A 209 -6.09 1.33 19.70
N ALA A 210 -5.28 0.86 20.64
CA ALA A 210 -4.09 1.56 21.11
C ALA A 210 -3.08 1.80 19.97
N LYS A 211 -2.44 2.98 19.98
CA LYS A 211 -1.36 3.30 19.04
C LYS A 211 -0.12 2.47 19.38
N GLY A 212 0.43 1.76 18.41
CA GLY A 212 1.64 0.97 18.59
C GLY A 212 2.31 0.62 17.28
N ALA A 213 3.58 0.18 17.33
CA ALA A 213 4.35 -0.22 16.16
C ALA A 213 3.76 -1.44 15.42
N ARG A 214 2.93 -2.23 16.10
CA ARG A 214 2.23 -3.40 15.55
C ARG A 214 0.75 -3.15 15.23
N THR A 215 0.24 -1.95 15.51
CA THR A 215 -1.16 -1.61 15.23
C THR A 215 -1.25 -1.02 13.82
N ALA A 216 -2.05 -1.64 12.96
CA ALA A 216 -2.35 -1.11 11.64
C ALA A 216 -3.00 0.30 11.72
N PRO A 217 -2.91 1.12 10.65
CA PRO A 217 -3.73 2.32 10.50
C PRO A 217 -5.24 2.00 10.61
N CYS A 218 -6.07 3.03 10.77
CA CYS A 218 -7.53 2.89 11.00
C CYS A 218 -7.89 2.32 12.40
N ARG A 219 -7.40 2.99 13.45
CA ARG A 219 -7.59 2.56 14.86
C ARG A 219 -8.99 2.74 15.42
N GLY A 220 -9.82 3.60 14.82
CA GLY A 220 -11.23 3.75 15.19
C GLY A 220 -12.12 2.72 14.50
N LEU A 221 -13.39 2.65 14.89
CA LEU A 221 -14.38 1.74 14.27
C LEU A 221 -14.65 2.06 12.80
N VAL A 222 -14.65 3.35 12.47
CA VAL A 222 -14.91 3.87 11.14
C VAL A 222 -13.83 4.86 10.72
N TYR A 223 -13.73 5.07 9.41
CA TYR A 223 -12.90 6.11 8.80
C TYR A 223 -13.64 6.73 7.63
N SER A 224 -13.27 7.95 7.25
CA SER A 224 -13.78 8.59 6.04
C SER A 224 -12.71 8.75 4.99
N ASP A 225 -13.12 8.59 3.74
CA ASP A 225 -12.38 9.00 2.55
C ASP A 225 -13.24 9.98 1.76
N SER A 226 -12.60 11.03 1.24
CA SER A 226 -13.28 12.15 0.60
C SER A 226 -12.70 12.41 -0.78
N ARG A 227 -13.55 12.85 -1.71
CA ARG A 227 -13.17 13.32 -3.04
C ARG A 227 -13.24 14.84 -3.12
N ARG A 228 -12.18 15.46 -3.62
CA ARG A 228 -12.09 16.90 -3.87
C ARG A 228 -13.06 17.31 -4.98
N SER A 229 -13.66 18.48 -4.86
CA SER A 229 -14.53 19.04 -5.91
C SER A 229 -13.74 19.55 -7.11
N ALA A 230 -12.60 20.22 -6.84
CA ALA A 230 -11.71 20.68 -7.88
C ALA A 230 -11.07 19.53 -8.66
N THR A 231 -10.97 19.70 -9.99
CA THR A 231 -10.32 18.77 -10.91
C THR A 231 -9.29 19.51 -11.76
N ALA A 232 -8.35 18.77 -12.35
CA ALA A 232 -7.34 19.33 -13.23
C ALA A 232 -7.22 18.53 -14.53
N THR A 233 -7.08 19.23 -15.64
CA THR A 233 -6.73 18.65 -16.94
C THR A 233 -5.32 19.06 -17.29
N ALA A 234 -4.42 18.09 -17.48
CA ALA A 234 -3.03 18.33 -17.86
C ALA A 234 -2.85 18.13 -19.38
N GLY A 235 -2.21 19.10 -20.03
CA GLY A 235 -1.96 19.14 -21.47
C GLY A 235 -0.53 18.76 -21.86
N PRO A 236 -0.22 18.77 -23.17
CA PRO A 236 1.07 18.33 -23.70
C PRO A 236 2.26 19.17 -23.21
N ALA A 237 2.07 20.45 -22.91
CA ALA A 237 3.13 21.31 -22.40
C ALA A 237 3.62 20.87 -20.99
N LEU A 238 2.72 20.42 -20.11
CA LEU A 238 3.14 19.83 -18.82
C LEU A 238 3.82 18.48 -19.03
N LEU A 239 3.29 17.67 -19.95
CA LEU A 239 3.86 16.35 -20.27
C LEU A 239 5.31 16.46 -20.75
N ALA A 240 5.64 17.47 -21.56
CA ALA A 240 7.01 17.73 -22.02
C ALA A 240 7.96 18.00 -20.85
N HIS A 241 7.54 18.74 -19.82
CA HIS A 241 8.37 19.02 -18.65
C HIS A 241 8.64 17.78 -17.77
N LEU A 242 7.92 16.68 -17.99
CA LEU A 242 8.17 15.39 -17.33
C LEU A 242 9.30 14.58 -17.98
N GLU A 243 9.91 15.03 -19.08
CA GLU A 243 11.01 14.31 -19.75
C GLU A 243 12.13 13.80 -18.81
N PRO A 244 12.62 14.59 -17.83
CA PRO A 244 13.65 14.12 -16.88
C PRO A 244 13.27 12.87 -16.08
N LEU A 245 11.96 12.61 -15.92
CA LEU A 245 11.45 11.44 -15.22
C LEU A 245 11.91 10.15 -15.90
N GLN A 246 12.08 10.13 -17.23
CA GLN A 246 12.55 8.95 -17.96
C GLN A 246 13.88 8.42 -17.41
N LEU A 247 14.80 9.31 -17.02
CA LEU A 247 16.08 8.92 -16.41
C LEU A 247 15.87 8.19 -15.08
N CYS A 248 14.92 8.66 -14.28
CA CYS A 248 14.56 8.06 -13.00
C CYS A 248 13.86 6.71 -13.19
N LEU A 249 12.95 6.60 -14.17
CA LEU A 249 12.22 5.37 -14.48
C LEU A 249 13.18 4.25 -14.94
N THR A 250 14.15 4.56 -15.79
CA THR A 250 15.18 3.60 -16.24
C THR A 250 15.99 3.07 -15.06
N ALA A 251 16.44 3.95 -14.16
CA ALA A 251 17.20 3.54 -12.98
C ALA A 251 16.35 2.78 -11.95
N ALA A 252 15.06 3.11 -11.83
CA ALA A 252 14.12 2.39 -10.97
C ALA A 252 13.87 0.95 -11.47
N ARG A 253 13.69 0.77 -12.78
CA ARG A 253 13.59 -0.54 -13.43
C ARG A 253 14.82 -1.39 -13.16
N TRP A 254 16.01 -0.83 -13.36
CA TRP A 254 17.26 -1.51 -13.05
C TRP A 254 17.33 -1.96 -11.58
N MET A 255 16.94 -1.11 -10.64
CA MET A 255 16.93 -1.46 -9.21
C MET A 255 15.96 -2.62 -8.93
N THR A 256 14.77 -2.61 -9.54
CA THR A 256 13.80 -3.70 -9.37
C THR A 256 14.28 -5.01 -9.98
N ASN A 257 14.94 -4.97 -11.14
CA ASN A 257 15.53 -6.14 -11.78
C ASN A 257 16.64 -6.74 -10.92
N ARG A 258 17.59 -5.92 -10.44
CA ARG A 258 18.66 -6.39 -9.55
C ARG A 258 18.15 -7.06 -8.28
N PHE A 259 17.08 -6.51 -7.69
CA PHE A 259 16.46 -7.13 -6.53
C PHE A 259 15.74 -8.45 -6.90
N ALA A 260 15.05 -8.49 -8.04
CA ALA A 260 14.41 -9.70 -8.55
C ALA A 260 15.43 -10.83 -8.82
N ASP A 261 16.54 -10.52 -9.51
CA ASP A 261 17.63 -11.46 -9.79
C ASP A 261 18.17 -12.10 -8.51
N ALA A 262 18.45 -11.27 -7.50
CA ALA A 262 18.95 -11.73 -6.21
C ALA A 262 17.97 -12.65 -5.48
N ILE A 263 16.67 -12.33 -5.52
CA ILE A 263 15.63 -13.18 -4.92
C ILE A 263 15.43 -14.46 -5.72
N ARG A 264 15.41 -14.42 -7.06
CA ARG A 264 15.32 -15.62 -7.92
C ARG A 264 16.42 -16.62 -7.56
N ALA A 265 17.66 -16.16 -7.39
CA ALA A 265 18.77 -17.01 -6.97
C ALA A 265 18.53 -17.68 -5.61
N ARG A 266 17.94 -16.96 -4.64
CA ARG A 266 17.58 -17.53 -3.32
C ARG A 266 16.46 -18.55 -3.43
N LEU A 267 15.39 -18.24 -4.16
CA LEU A 267 14.25 -19.15 -4.35
C LEU A 267 14.67 -20.43 -5.08
N ARG A 268 15.50 -20.33 -6.12
CA ARG A 268 16.07 -21.49 -6.83
C ARG A 268 16.90 -22.39 -5.92
N THR A 269 17.73 -21.79 -5.05
CA THR A 269 18.51 -22.55 -4.07
C THR A 269 17.61 -23.35 -3.13
N VAL A 270 16.53 -22.73 -2.64
CA VAL A 270 15.57 -23.39 -1.74
C VAL A 270 14.79 -24.48 -2.49
N HIS A 271 14.32 -24.22 -3.70
CA HIS A 271 13.60 -25.18 -4.53
C HIS A 271 14.45 -26.41 -4.84
N ALA A 272 15.69 -26.24 -5.31
CA ALA A 272 16.61 -27.34 -5.61
C ALA A 272 16.87 -28.24 -4.39
N ARG A 273 16.94 -27.65 -3.19
CA ARG A 273 17.06 -28.41 -1.93
C ARG A 273 15.79 -29.22 -1.64
N LEU A 274 14.62 -28.65 -1.87
CA LEU A 274 13.32 -29.28 -1.60
C LEU A 274 12.97 -30.38 -2.61
N SER A 275 13.45 -30.26 -3.85
CA SER A 275 13.21 -31.24 -4.92
C SER A 275 14.31 -32.30 -5.04
N ALA A 276 15.30 -32.31 -4.14
CA ALA A 276 16.50 -33.14 -4.27
C ALA A 276 16.23 -34.65 -4.29
N ASP A 277 15.14 -35.10 -3.67
CA ASP A 277 14.69 -36.49 -3.64
C ASP A 277 13.66 -36.83 -4.74
N GLY A 278 13.41 -35.90 -5.66
CA GLY A 278 12.41 -36.03 -6.72
C GLY A 278 10.98 -35.69 -6.28
N THR A 279 10.77 -35.26 -5.03
CA THR A 279 9.44 -34.83 -4.55
C THR A 279 9.01 -33.54 -5.27
N PRO A 280 7.80 -33.49 -5.86
CA PRO A 280 7.25 -32.26 -6.40
C PRO A 280 7.11 -31.19 -5.31
N VAL A 281 7.56 -29.97 -5.61
CA VAL A 281 7.48 -28.84 -4.69
C VAL A 281 6.22 -28.03 -5.00
N ASP A 282 5.36 -27.86 -4.00
CA ASP A 282 4.24 -26.92 -4.07
C ASP A 282 4.62 -25.53 -3.52
N LEU A 283 3.85 -24.52 -3.89
CA LEU A 283 4.11 -23.13 -3.50
C LEU A 283 3.99 -22.93 -1.99
N ALA A 284 3.12 -23.67 -1.28
CA ALA A 284 3.04 -23.56 0.18
C ALA A 284 4.33 -24.04 0.85
N THR A 285 4.89 -25.14 0.36
CA THR A 285 6.17 -25.70 0.83
C THR A 285 7.33 -24.73 0.55
N LEU A 286 7.42 -24.16 -0.66
CA LEU A 286 8.43 -23.15 -0.97
C LEU A 286 8.27 -21.90 -0.09
N TRP A 287 7.06 -21.36 0.03
CA TRP A 287 6.76 -20.17 0.83
C TRP A 287 7.21 -20.34 2.28
N MET A 288 6.86 -21.46 2.91
CA MET A 288 7.26 -21.75 4.31
C MET A 288 8.79 -21.81 4.51
N ASN A 289 9.53 -22.28 3.50
CA ASN A 289 10.98 -22.37 3.54
C ASN A 289 11.70 -21.06 3.18
N THR A 290 10.94 -20.00 2.87
CA THR A 290 11.46 -18.67 2.49
C THR A 290 10.97 -17.58 3.45
N LEU A 291 10.39 -17.96 4.58
CA LEU A 291 10.00 -17.03 5.65
C LEU A 291 11.23 -16.54 6.44
N PRO A 292 11.27 -15.25 6.87
CA PRO A 292 10.29 -14.20 6.58
C PRO A 292 10.30 -13.81 5.08
N SER A 293 9.11 -13.74 4.48
CA SER A 293 8.95 -13.51 3.04
C SER A 293 9.47 -12.13 2.61
N PRO A 294 10.04 -11.99 1.39
CA PRO A 294 10.23 -13.02 0.35
C PRO A 294 11.41 -13.97 0.60
N HIS A 295 12.33 -13.60 1.49
CA HIS A 295 13.47 -14.40 1.93
C HIS A 295 14.08 -13.72 3.18
N PRO A 296 14.68 -14.45 4.15
CA PRO A 296 15.39 -13.87 5.28
C PRO A 296 16.38 -12.74 4.89
N ASP A 297 17.18 -12.97 3.85
CA ASP A 297 18.20 -12.02 3.36
C ASP A 297 17.64 -10.82 2.59
N ALA A 298 16.33 -10.73 2.36
CA ALA A 298 15.75 -9.73 1.43
C ALA A 298 16.09 -8.27 1.81
N GLY A 299 16.30 -7.99 3.11
CA GLY A 299 16.74 -6.68 3.59
C GLY A 299 18.14 -6.31 3.08
N ASP A 300 19.10 -7.20 3.30
CA ASP A 300 20.49 -6.99 2.89
C ASP A 300 20.61 -6.90 1.35
N LEU A 301 19.83 -7.71 0.64
CA LEU A 301 19.81 -7.70 -0.83
C LEU A 301 19.32 -6.37 -1.40
N ILE A 302 18.25 -5.78 -0.85
CA ILE A 302 17.78 -4.48 -1.33
C ILE A 302 18.68 -3.34 -0.88
N ASP A 303 19.30 -3.43 0.30
CA ASP A 303 20.27 -2.44 0.77
C ASP A 303 21.51 -2.40 -0.15
N ALA A 304 21.99 -3.57 -0.60
CA ALA A 304 23.06 -3.68 -1.58
C ALA A 304 22.69 -3.03 -2.94
N ALA A 305 21.52 -3.35 -3.48
CA ALA A 305 21.04 -2.76 -4.73
C ALA A 305 20.85 -1.23 -4.62
N GLN A 306 20.36 -0.75 -3.48
CA GLN A 306 20.21 0.69 -3.22
C GLN A 306 21.58 1.40 -3.08
N ALA A 307 22.57 0.77 -2.45
CA ALA A 307 23.92 1.32 -2.35
C ALA A 307 24.57 1.42 -3.74
N GLU A 308 24.41 0.41 -4.59
CA GLU A 308 24.90 0.44 -5.97
C GLU A 308 24.18 1.53 -6.80
N LEU A 309 22.86 1.66 -6.66
CA LEU A 309 22.08 2.73 -7.28
C LEU A 309 22.64 4.12 -6.91
N ARG A 310 22.92 4.37 -5.63
CA ARG A 310 23.50 5.64 -5.16
C ARG A 310 24.88 5.88 -5.74
N ALA A 311 25.74 4.85 -5.76
CA ALA A 311 27.09 4.96 -6.31
C ALA A 311 27.07 5.29 -7.81
N LYS A 312 26.16 4.67 -8.58
CA LYS A 312 25.94 4.98 -10.00
C LYS A 312 25.46 6.41 -10.18
N TRP A 313 24.44 6.85 -9.44
CA TRP A 313 23.95 8.23 -9.52
C TRP A 313 24.99 9.27 -9.14
N ALA A 314 25.82 9.02 -8.11
CA ALA A 314 26.89 9.93 -7.74
C ALA A 314 27.88 10.17 -8.90
N ARG A 315 28.25 9.12 -9.64
CA ARG A 315 29.11 9.23 -10.84
C ARG A 315 28.41 9.90 -12.03
N ILE A 316 27.11 9.64 -12.20
CA ILE A 316 26.33 10.22 -13.30
C ILE A 316 26.14 11.72 -13.09
N LEU A 317 25.84 12.14 -11.86
CA LEU A 317 25.56 13.54 -11.53
C LEU A 317 26.85 14.37 -11.42
N ASP A 318 27.94 13.78 -10.91
CA ASP A 318 29.27 14.39 -10.79
C ASP A 318 29.21 15.84 -10.26
N LEU A 319 28.62 15.98 -9.07
CA LEU A 319 28.26 17.29 -8.53
C LEU A 319 29.49 18.07 -8.04
N PRO A 320 29.58 19.38 -8.33
CA PRO A 320 30.64 20.21 -7.76
C PRO A 320 30.57 20.23 -6.22
N PRO A 321 31.72 20.22 -5.53
CA PRO A 321 31.75 20.39 -4.08
C PRO A 321 31.16 21.75 -3.69
N ASP A 322 30.50 21.80 -2.53
CA ASP A 322 29.91 23.01 -1.93
C ASP A 322 28.85 23.74 -2.75
N ALA A 323 28.40 23.17 -3.87
CA ALA A 323 27.31 23.74 -4.65
C ALA A 323 26.01 23.75 -3.84
N ARG A 324 25.28 24.87 -3.89
CA ARG A 324 23.91 24.96 -3.33
C ARG A 324 22.83 24.59 -4.32
N ARG A 325 23.08 24.87 -5.61
CA ARG A 325 22.14 24.63 -6.70
C ARG A 325 22.91 24.12 -7.90
N VAL A 326 22.45 23.03 -8.48
CA VAL A 326 22.99 22.43 -9.68
C VAL A 326 21.87 22.29 -10.70
N ARG A 327 22.12 22.78 -11.93
CA ARG A 327 21.22 22.65 -13.07
C ARG A 327 21.92 21.79 -14.12
N LEU A 328 21.22 20.75 -14.56
CA LEU A 328 21.65 19.80 -15.58
C LEU A 328 20.53 19.69 -16.61
N THR A 329 20.81 19.04 -17.73
CA THR A 329 19.80 18.75 -18.75
C THR A 329 19.64 17.25 -18.95
N THR A 330 18.47 16.82 -19.42
CA THR A 330 18.27 15.40 -19.75
C THR A 330 19.26 14.94 -20.81
N ALA A 331 19.55 15.79 -21.81
CA ALA A 331 20.51 15.50 -22.87
C ALA A 331 21.93 15.20 -22.35
N GLU A 332 22.41 15.94 -21.35
CA GLU A 332 23.73 15.72 -20.73
C GLU A 332 23.84 14.42 -19.91
N LEU A 333 22.71 13.88 -19.46
CA LEU A 333 22.65 12.72 -18.57
C LEU A 333 22.26 11.43 -19.30
N ALA A 334 21.47 11.53 -20.37
CA ALA A 334 20.83 10.39 -21.02
C ALA A 334 21.81 9.26 -21.41
N ASP A 335 22.96 9.57 -22.03
CA ASP A 335 23.96 8.57 -22.41
C ASP A 335 24.63 7.89 -21.22
N ARG A 336 24.82 8.60 -20.12
CA ARG A 336 25.41 8.04 -18.90
C ARG A 336 24.41 7.14 -18.17
N VAL A 337 23.17 7.59 -18.07
CA VAL A 337 22.05 6.81 -17.49
C VAL A 337 21.83 5.53 -18.29
N ARG A 338 21.77 5.61 -19.63
CA ARG A 338 21.61 4.43 -20.48
C ARG A 338 22.73 3.41 -20.26
N ARG A 339 23.99 3.85 -20.27
CA ARG A 339 25.14 2.96 -20.04
C ARG A 339 25.11 2.25 -18.69
N GLU A 340 24.61 2.91 -17.66
CA GLU A 340 24.64 2.37 -16.29
C GLU A 340 23.39 1.55 -15.93
N PHE A 341 22.25 1.81 -16.57
CA PHE A 341 20.94 1.30 -16.13
C PHE A 341 20.07 0.69 -17.23
N ASP A 342 20.39 0.83 -18.52
CA ASP A 342 19.47 0.38 -19.56
C ASP A 342 19.48 -1.15 -19.72
N GLU A 343 18.32 -1.73 -19.45
CA GLU A 343 17.99 -3.14 -19.61
C GLU A 343 16.45 -3.27 -19.70
N PRO A 344 15.90 -4.31 -20.36
CA PRO A 344 14.47 -4.57 -20.35
C PRO A 344 13.97 -4.88 -18.93
N GLY A 345 12.68 -4.68 -18.67
CA GLY A 345 12.06 -5.10 -17.42
C GLY A 345 11.99 -6.63 -17.31
N ASP A 346 12.53 -7.19 -16.23
CA ASP A 346 12.54 -8.65 -15.93
C ASP A 346 12.26 -8.91 -14.44
N GLY A 347 11.53 -7.99 -13.79
CA GLY A 347 11.04 -8.15 -12.42
C GLY A 347 9.74 -8.97 -12.34
N TRP A 348 9.06 -8.86 -11.20
CA TRP A 348 7.68 -9.37 -11.06
C TRP A 348 6.69 -8.43 -11.76
N SER A 349 5.46 -8.90 -12.00
CA SER A 349 4.40 -8.16 -12.70
C SER A 349 4.21 -6.71 -12.24
N LEU A 350 4.21 -6.44 -10.92
CA LEU A 350 4.04 -5.09 -10.39
C LEU A 350 5.28 -4.19 -10.56
N ALA A 351 6.48 -4.75 -10.79
CA ALA A 351 7.72 -3.98 -11.00
C ALA A 351 7.63 -3.03 -12.19
N ARG A 352 6.76 -3.33 -13.16
CA ARG A 352 6.50 -2.47 -14.32
C ARG A 352 5.83 -1.14 -13.96
N TYR A 353 5.22 -1.03 -12.77
CA TYR A 353 4.60 0.21 -12.33
C TYR A 353 5.56 1.04 -11.49
N ILE A 354 5.77 2.28 -11.92
CA ILE A 354 6.43 3.30 -11.11
C ILE A 354 5.45 4.44 -10.90
N SER A 355 5.19 4.80 -9.65
CA SER A 355 4.27 5.90 -9.31
C SER A 355 5.04 7.11 -8.78
N PRO A 356 5.42 8.07 -9.64
CA PRO A 356 6.04 9.30 -9.21
C PRO A 356 5.01 10.32 -8.73
N ASP A 357 5.41 11.03 -7.70
CA ASP A 357 4.68 12.13 -7.12
C ASP A 357 5.34 13.45 -7.53
N VAL A 358 4.60 14.30 -8.24
CA VAL A 358 5.13 15.53 -8.83
C VAL A 358 4.37 16.74 -8.31
N LEU A 359 5.10 17.69 -7.74
CA LEU A 359 4.55 19.00 -7.39
C LEU A 359 4.81 19.99 -8.53
N VAL A 360 3.82 20.83 -8.82
CA VAL A 360 3.95 21.93 -9.78
C VAL A 360 4.24 23.21 -9.02
N VAL A 361 5.23 23.96 -9.51
CA VAL A 361 5.62 25.28 -9.02
C VAL A 361 5.20 26.29 -10.08
N ALA A 362 4.22 27.12 -9.75
CA ALA A 362 3.74 28.19 -10.62
C ALA A 362 3.74 29.52 -9.86
N GLU A 363 4.08 30.60 -10.54
CA GLU A 363 3.98 31.95 -9.97
C GLU A 363 2.52 32.39 -9.82
N ASP A 364 1.72 32.12 -10.85
CA ASP A 364 0.30 32.42 -10.92
C ASP A 364 -0.45 31.47 -11.88
N ALA A 365 -1.76 31.71 -12.04
CA ALA A 365 -2.62 30.93 -12.90
C ALA A 365 -2.29 31.09 -14.40
N ASP A 366 -1.74 32.24 -14.81
CA ASP A 366 -1.42 32.53 -16.21
C ASP A 366 -0.13 31.79 -16.62
N ALA A 367 0.87 31.76 -15.74
CA ALA A 367 2.07 30.94 -15.89
C ALA A 367 1.72 29.45 -15.96
N LEU A 368 0.82 28.98 -15.07
CA LEU A 368 0.29 27.63 -15.08
C LEU A 368 -0.39 27.29 -16.42
N ALA A 369 -1.26 28.16 -16.92
CA ALA A 369 -2.00 27.93 -18.16
C ALA A 369 -1.06 27.87 -19.38
N ARG A 370 -0.03 28.72 -19.44
CA ARG A 370 0.97 28.72 -20.53
C ARG A 370 2.03 27.62 -20.41
N GLY A 371 2.11 26.92 -19.27
CA GLY A 371 3.15 25.92 -19.01
C GLY A 371 4.50 26.50 -18.64
N ASP A 372 4.54 27.75 -18.20
CA ASP A 372 5.73 28.33 -17.61
C ASP A 372 5.84 27.96 -16.13
N VAL A 373 6.10 26.67 -15.89
CA VAL A 373 6.11 26.06 -14.57
C VAL A 373 7.37 25.23 -14.36
N ASP A 374 7.81 25.15 -13.11
CA ASP A 374 8.82 24.17 -12.72
C ASP A 374 8.14 23.00 -12.02
N LEU A 375 8.78 21.84 -12.05
CA LEU A 375 8.32 20.62 -11.40
C LEU A 375 9.22 20.24 -10.23
N VAL A 376 8.68 19.53 -9.26
CA VAL A 376 9.46 18.93 -8.17
C VAL A 376 9.06 17.47 -8.06
N LEU A 377 10.03 16.56 -8.19
CA LEU A 377 9.82 15.16 -7.83
C LEU A 377 9.79 15.06 -6.30
N GLY A 378 8.59 14.82 -5.76
CA GLY A 378 8.34 14.68 -4.33
C GLY A 378 8.91 13.36 -3.81
N GLU A 379 8.26 12.29 -4.22
CA GLU A 379 8.59 10.88 -3.94
C GLU A 379 8.39 10.04 -5.20
N MET A 380 8.92 8.82 -5.21
CA MET A 380 8.70 7.87 -6.29
C MET A 380 8.54 6.47 -5.72
N HIS A 381 7.33 5.92 -5.85
CA HIS A 381 7.01 4.59 -5.37
C HIS A 381 7.25 3.56 -6.47
N CYS A 382 8.21 2.66 -6.26
CA CYS A 382 8.59 1.65 -7.24
C CYS A 382 7.77 0.36 -7.07
N ALA A 383 7.56 -0.35 -8.17
CA ALA A 383 6.87 -1.64 -8.23
C ALA A 383 5.43 -1.63 -7.68
N LEU A 384 4.71 -0.52 -7.85
CA LEU A 384 3.36 -0.35 -7.32
C LEU A 384 2.56 0.62 -8.18
N ASN A 385 1.35 0.21 -8.57
CA ASN A 385 0.31 1.14 -8.98
C ASN A 385 -0.36 1.71 -7.72
N THR A 386 0.05 2.91 -7.33
CA THR A 386 -0.47 3.59 -6.13
C THR A 386 -1.95 3.93 -6.25
N MET A 387 -2.45 4.21 -7.46
CA MET A 387 -3.88 4.42 -7.73
C MET A 387 -4.72 3.16 -7.57
N GLY A 388 -4.07 1.99 -7.50
CA GLY A 388 -4.73 0.72 -7.21
C GLY A 388 -5.14 0.53 -5.76
N ALA A 389 -4.75 1.41 -4.83
CA ALA A 389 -5.17 1.33 -3.44
C ALA A 389 -6.66 1.70 -3.27
N SER A 390 -7.36 1.01 -2.36
CA SER A 390 -8.79 1.19 -2.09
C SER A 390 -9.18 2.66 -1.89
N LEU A 391 -8.38 3.42 -1.14
CA LEU A 391 -8.65 4.83 -0.85
C LEU A 391 -8.71 5.73 -2.09
N PHE A 392 -8.08 5.31 -3.20
CA PHE A 392 -8.18 6.01 -4.50
C PHE A 392 -9.29 5.40 -5.34
N VAL A 393 -9.28 4.07 -5.55
CA VAL A 393 -10.22 3.37 -6.43
C VAL A 393 -11.68 3.67 -6.07
N HIS A 394 -12.02 3.61 -4.78
CA HIS A 394 -13.40 3.84 -4.31
C HIS A 394 -13.80 5.33 -4.27
N GLN A 395 -12.85 6.23 -4.53
CA GLN A 395 -13.12 7.66 -4.69
C GLN A 395 -13.13 8.06 -6.17
N HIS A 396 -12.79 7.17 -7.11
CA HIS A 396 -12.84 7.49 -8.54
C HIS A 396 -14.30 7.60 -9.02
N PRO A 397 -14.67 8.63 -9.80
CA PRO A 397 -16.03 8.75 -10.35
C PRO A 397 -16.43 7.62 -11.30
N ASP A 398 -15.44 6.95 -11.89
CA ASP A 398 -15.59 5.86 -12.86
C ASP A 398 -14.58 4.74 -12.58
N ARG A 399 -14.92 3.82 -11.67
CA ARG A 399 -14.01 2.73 -11.28
C ARG A 399 -13.64 1.83 -12.47
N ASP A 400 -14.59 1.60 -13.37
CA ASP A 400 -14.42 0.67 -14.50
C ASP A 400 -13.36 1.16 -15.47
N ARG A 401 -13.19 2.48 -15.61
CA ARG A 401 -12.06 3.05 -16.34
C ARG A 401 -10.70 2.64 -15.77
N LEU A 402 -10.51 2.66 -14.45
CA LEU A 402 -9.24 2.26 -13.83
C LEU A 402 -8.98 0.75 -14.03
N VAL A 403 -10.03 -0.05 -14.01
CA VAL A 403 -9.96 -1.48 -14.34
C VAL A 403 -9.56 -1.67 -15.80
N ALA A 404 -10.15 -0.93 -16.74
CA ALA A 404 -9.80 -0.98 -18.16
C ALA A 404 -8.36 -0.54 -18.45
N GLU A 405 -7.86 0.47 -17.73
CA GLU A 405 -6.44 0.87 -17.79
C GLU A 405 -5.53 -0.26 -17.30
N THR A 406 -5.90 -0.94 -16.20
CA THR A 406 -5.19 -2.13 -15.72
C THR A 406 -5.22 -3.27 -16.75
N THR A 407 -6.34 -3.49 -17.44
CA THR A 407 -6.44 -4.50 -18.51
C THR A 407 -5.55 -4.17 -19.70
N ARG A 408 -5.37 -2.89 -20.04
CA ARG A 408 -4.42 -2.48 -21.09
C ARG A 408 -2.98 -2.83 -20.69
N ASP A 409 -2.64 -2.62 -19.42
CA ASP A 409 -1.29 -2.88 -18.91
C ASP A 409 -1.03 -4.39 -18.74
N PHE A 410 -2.07 -5.20 -18.53
CA PHE A 410 -1.99 -6.66 -18.42
C PHE A 410 -3.01 -7.33 -19.33
N PRO A 411 -2.68 -7.58 -20.62
CA PRO A 411 -3.63 -8.22 -21.54
C PRO A 411 -4.09 -9.61 -21.09
N GLY A 412 -3.22 -10.35 -20.39
CA GLY A 412 -3.52 -11.65 -19.79
C GLY A 412 -3.88 -11.59 -18.30
N PRO A 413 -4.35 -12.71 -17.72
CA PRO A 413 -4.65 -12.80 -16.29
C PRO A 413 -3.36 -12.71 -15.46
N ARG A 414 -3.42 -12.02 -14.31
CA ARG A 414 -2.29 -11.97 -13.36
C ARG A 414 -2.41 -13.06 -12.31
N LEU A 415 -1.30 -13.39 -11.65
CA LEU A 415 -1.29 -14.13 -10.38
C LEU A 415 -1.14 -13.16 -9.21
N LEU A 416 -2.12 -13.14 -8.30
CA LEU A 416 -2.16 -12.23 -7.15
C LEU A 416 -2.22 -13.03 -5.83
N PRO A 417 -1.34 -12.77 -4.86
CA PRO A 417 -1.45 -13.42 -3.56
C PRO A 417 -2.61 -12.84 -2.75
N THR A 418 -3.33 -13.68 -2.01
CA THR A 418 -4.24 -13.18 -0.97
C THR A 418 -3.42 -12.53 0.14
N LEU A 419 -3.75 -11.28 0.46
CA LEU A 419 -3.00 -10.49 1.42
C LEU A 419 -3.60 -10.59 2.82
N PRO A 420 -2.79 -10.64 3.88
CA PRO A 420 -3.33 -10.60 5.25
C PRO A 420 -4.09 -9.28 5.47
N LYS A 421 -5.14 -9.32 6.29
CA LYS A 421 -5.95 -8.13 6.60
C LYS A 421 -5.14 -7.02 7.24
N GLU A 422 -4.24 -7.43 8.12
CA GLU A 422 -3.30 -6.58 8.82
C GLU A 422 -1.96 -7.31 8.86
N LEU A 423 -0.92 -6.70 8.30
CA LEU A 423 0.47 -7.09 8.55
C LEU A 423 1.10 -6.04 9.48
N PRO A 424 2.20 -6.35 10.19
CA PRO A 424 3.04 -5.33 10.83
C PRO A 424 3.57 -4.26 9.85
N LEU A 425 3.32 -4.40 8.54
CA LEU A 425 3.77 -3.55 7.45
C LEU A 425 2.61 -2.69 6.92
N ARG A 426 2.28 -1.58 7.61
CA ARG A 426 1.45 -0.41 7.17
C ARG A 426 0.18 -0.63 6.32
N TRP A 427 -0.33 -1.85 6.18
CA TRP A 427 -1.53 -2.17 5.43
C TRP A 427 -2.75 -2.01 6.32
N SER A 428 -3.82 -1.50 5.72
CA SER A 428 -5.13 -1.37 6.32
C SER A 428 -6.17 -1.55 5.22
N THR A 429 -7.44 -1.60 5.58
CA THR A 429 -8.55 -1.63 4.62
C THR A 429 -8.42 -0.55 3.53
N ARG A 430 -7.87 0.62 3.88
CA ARG A 430 -7.67 1.76 2.97
C ARG A 430 -6.57 1.59 1.92
N SER A 431 -5.49 0.88 2.25
CA SER A 431 -4.30 0.76 1.39
C SER A 431 -4.22 -0.56 0.62
N ARG A 432 -5.27 -1.39 0.73
CA ARG A 432 -5.40 -2.64 -0.02
C ARG A 432 -5.47 -2.41 -1.54
N PRO A 433 -4.84 -3.27 -2.36
CA PRO A 433 -5.08 -3.33 -3.81
C PRO A 433 -6.56 -3.65 -4.13
N SER A 434 -7.18 -2.84 -5.00
CA SER A 434 -8.62 -2.90 -5.33
C SER A 434 -8.93 -2.82 -6.84
N LEU A 435 -7.88 -2.91 -7.66
CA LEU A 435 -7.97 -3.08 -9.13
C LEU A 435 -7.83 -4.56 -9.49
N ASP A 436 -8.67 -5.38 -8.87
CA ASP A 436 -8.78 -6.81 -9.16
C ASP A 436 -9.75 -7.05 -10.32
N ARG A 437 -9.36 -7.90 -11.27
CA ARG A 437 -10.16 -8.23 -12.44
C ARG A 437 -10.74 -9.65 -12.33
N PRO A 438 -11.90 -9.95 -12.94
CA PRO A 438 -12.49 -11.28 -12.89
C PRO A 438 -11.57 -12.39 -13.43
N GLU A 439 -10.76 -12.09 -14.44
CA GLU A 439 -9.81 -13.01 -15.06
C GLU A 439 -8.54 -13.26 -14.22
N ASP A 440 -8.22 -12.41 -13.24
CA ASP A 440 -7.02 -12.58 -12.43
C ASP A 440 -7.13 -13.81 -11.51
N HIS A 441 -6.03 -14.57 -11.43
CA HIS A 441 -5.88 -15.69 -10.52
C HIS A 441 -5.44 -15.21 -9.14
N TYR A 442 -6.04 -15.79 -8.10
CA TYR A 442 -5.63 -15.57 -6.73
C TYR A 442 -5.01 -16.82 -6.14
N VAL A 443 -3.89 -16.66 -5.43
CA VAL A 443 -3.31 -17.76 -4.64
C VAL A 443 -3.44 -17.48 -3.15
N THR A 444 -4.09 -18.40 -2.45
CA THR A 444 -4.21 -18.33 -0.99
C THR A 444 -2.96 -18.92 -0.34
N LEU A 445 -2.18 -18.08 0.36
CA LEU A 445 -0.90 -18.47 0.95
C LEU A 445 -1.10 -19.03 2.37
N VAL A 446 -0.79 -18.26 3.41
CA VAL A 446 -0.94 -18.67 4.83
C VAL A 446 -2.26 -18.19 5.40
N ASP A 447 -2.55 -16.90 5.21
CA ASP A 447 -3.77 -16.27 5.68
C ASP A 447 -4.88 -16.43 4.64
N GLN A 448 -6.04 -16.95 5.06
CA GLN A 448 -7.18 -17.24 4.19
C GLN A 448 -8.17 -16.06 4.12
N THR A 449 -7.66 -14.87 3.84
CA THR A 449 -8.42 -13.61 3.90
C THR A 449 -9.27 -13.31 2.66
N GLY A 450 -9.16 -14.13 1.61
CA GLY A 450 -9.96 -14.00 0.39
C GLY A 450 -11.37 -14.57 0.56
N ASP A 451 -12.32 -14.01 -0.20
CA ASP A 451 -13.69 -14.53 -0.32
C ASP A 451 -13.64 -15.93 -0.97
N PRO A 452 -14.11 -17.00 -0.29
CA PRO A 452 -14.08 -18.36 -0.84
C PRO A 452 -14.98 -18.52 -2.08
N HIS A 453 -15.91 -17.60 -2.34
CA HIS A 453 -16.72 -17.60 -3.55
C HIS A 453 -16.08 -16.86 -4.72
N ARG A 454 -14.88 -16.28 -4.55
CA ARG A 454 -14.16 -15.66 -5.66
C ARG A 454 -13.75 -16.74 -6.67
N PRO A 455 -14.08 -16.59 -7.96
CA PRO A 455 -13.57 -17.49 -9.00
C PRO A 455 -12.04 -17.37 -9.10
N ASN A 456 -11.39 -18.36 -9.72
CA ASN A 456 -9.95 -18.35 -10.01
C ASN A 456 -9.05 -18.21 -8.76
N SER A 457 -9.56 -18.58 -7.57
CA SER A 457 -8.79 -18.61 -6.33
C SER A 457 -8.34 -20.03 -6.01
N VAL A 458 -7.03 -20.26 -5.88
CA VAL A 458 -6.44 -21.57 -5.62
C VAL A 458 -5.64 -21.60 -4.32
N PRO A 459 -5.70 -22.68 -3.52
CA PRO A 459 -4.80 -22.90 -2.41
C PRO A 459 -3.35 -23.04 -2.87
N SER A 460 -2.40 -22.45 -2.14
CA SER A 460 -0.97 -22.57 -2.43
C SER A 460 -0.45 -24.01 -2.43
N ALA A 461 -1.07 -24.92 -1.69
CA ALA A 461 -0.72 -26.35 -1.69
C ALA A 461 -1.02 -27.06 -3.02
N ASP A 462 -1.92 -26.50 -3.83
CA ASP A 462 -2.33 -27.05 -5.12
C ASP A 462 -1.57 -26.40 -6.30
N VAL A 463 -0.76 -25.37 -6.02
CA VAL A 463 0.10 -24.70 -7.03
C VAL A 463 1.46 -25.38 -7.03
N ARG A 464 1.84 -25.98 -8.16
CA ARG A 464 3.16 -26.60 -8.32
C ARG A 464 4.21 -25.53 -8.63
N VAL A 465 5.43 -25.71 -8.14
CA VAL A 465 6.57 -24.88 -8.51
C VAL A 465 7.56 -25.72 -9.32
N GLU A 466 7.76 -25.33 -10.57
CA GLU A 466 8.61 -26.05 -11.54
C GLU A 466 9.76 -25.14 -12.00
N ASP A 467 10.98 -25.69 -12.10
CA ASP A 467 12.09 -25.02 -12.80
C ASP A 467 11.94 -25.31 -14.30
N ARG A 468 11.68 -24.26 -15.08
CA ARG A 468 11.55 -24.29 -16.54
C ARG A 468 12.63 -23.39 -17.13
N ASP A 469 13.61 -24.00 -17.80
CA ASP A 469 14.75 -23.31 -18.42
C ASP A 469 15.51 -22.37 -17.46
N GLY A 470 15.58 -22.75 -16.18
CA GLY A 470 16.25 -21.96 -15.15
C GLY A 470 15.37 -20.90 -14.49
N GLN A 471 14.07 -20.84 -14.80
CA GLN A 471 13.12 -19.95 -14.18
C GLN A 471 12.10 -20.75 -13.37
N LEU A 472 11.90 -20.36 -12.11
CA LEU A 472 10.86 -20.97 -11.29
C LEU A 472 9.51 -20.42 -11.71
N THR A 473 8.60 -21.31 -12.03
CA THR A 473 7.23 -20.98 -12.47
C THR A 473 6.21 -21.58 -11.50
N ALA A 474 5.16 -20.81 -11.23
CA ALA A 474 3.97 -21.26 -10.52
C ALA A 474 2.97 -21.85 -11.54
N VAL A 475 2.67 -23.14 -11.41
CA VAL A 475 1.76 -23.86 -12.29
C VAL A 475 0.47 -24.15 -11.54
N LEU A 476 -0.60 -23.50 -11.98
CA LEU A 476 -1.93 -23.63 -11.39
C LEU A 476 -2.57 -24.99 -11.77
N PRO A 477 -3.61 -25.43 -11.05
CA PRO A 477 -4.28 -26.71 -11.33
C PRO A 477 -4.89 -26.83 -12.74
N ASP A 478 -5.25 -25.72 -13.37
CA ASP A 478 -5.77 -25.66 -14.74
C ASP A 478 -4.66 -25.70 -15.81
N GLY A 479 -3.40 -25.73 -15.39
CA GLY A 479 -2.23 -25.72 -16.27
C GLY A 479 -1.69 -24.32 -16.59
N THR A 480 -2.37 -23.25 -16.16
CA THR A 480 -1.89 -21.88 -16.35
C THR A 480 -0.55 -21.66 -15.62
N VAL A 481 0.35 -20.90 -16.24
CA VAL A 481 1.74 -20.73 -15.81
C VAL A 481 2.00 -19.26 -15.53
N HIS A 482 2.60 -18.96 -14.39
CA HIS A 482 3.05 -17.61 -14.01
C HIS A 482 4.50 -17.66 -13.52
N ASP A 483 5.22 -16.54 -13.55
CA ASP A 483 6.49 -16.41 -12.82
C ASP A 483 6.22 -16.60 -11.32
N VAL A 484 7.05 -17.40 -10.62
CA VAL A 484 6.88 -17.61 -9.17
C VAL A 484 6.95 -16.29 -8.39
N LEU A 485 7.70 -15.30 -8.87
CA LEU A 485 7.81 -14.00 -8.20
C LEU A 485 6.47 -13.27 -8.08
N ASP A 486 5.50 -13.56 -8.95
CA ASP A 486 4.16 -12.95 -8.85
C ASP A 486 3.41 -13.40 -7.60
N ALA A 487 3.62 -14.64 -7.13
CA ALA A 487 3.12 -15.08 -5.83
C ALA A 487 3.77 -14.32 -4.65
N TYR A 488 4.95 -13.73 -4.86
CA TYR A 488 5.69 -12.93 -3.89
C TYR A 488 5.56 -11.42 -4.12
N ALA A 489 4.83 -10.99 -5.15
CA ALA A 489 4.84 -9.62 -5.69
C ALA A 489 4.71 -8.54 -4.62
N ASN A 490 3.73 -8.66 -3.72
CA ASN A 490 3.53 -7.64 -2.69
C ASN A 490 4.64 -7.63 -1.61
N THR A 491 5.23 -8.78 -1.28
CA THR A 491 6.34 -8.84 -0.32
C THR A 491 7.64 -8.30 -0.90
N LEU A 492 7.86 -8.49 -2.21
CA LEU A 492 8.95 -7.86 -2.97
C LEU A 492 8.74 -6.35 -3.03
N THR A 493 7.55 -5.91 -3.44
CA THR A 493 7.14 -4.50 -3.51
C THR A 493 7.37 -3.78 -2.19
N GLN A 494 7.02 -4.41 -1.06
CA GLN A 494 7.25 -3.82 0.26
C GLN A 494 8.72 -3.55 0.59
N ARG A 495 9.67 -4.30 0.01
CA ARG A 495 11.09 -4.07 0.22
C ARG A 495 11.64 -2.92 -0.61
N VAL A 496 11.09 -2.71 -1.83
CA VAL A 496 11.63 -1.78 -2.81
C VAL A 496 10.88 -0.44 -2.92
N MET A 497 9.59 -0.37 -2.55
CA MET A 497 8.72 0.74 -2.98
C MET A 497 9.28 2.15 -2.71
N ASP A 498 9.87 2.37 -1.53
CA ASP A 498 10.38 3.68 -1.12
C ASP A 498 11.93 3.72 -1.12
N ARG A 499 12.58 2.84 -1.90
CA ARG A 499 14.05 2.71 -1.92
C ARG A 499 14.74 3.53 -3.01
N PHE A 500 14.02 3.98 -4.02
CA PHE A 500 14.65 4.80 -5.05
C PHE A 500 15.18 6.12 -4.47
N THR A 501 16.44 6.42 -4.77
CA THR A 501 17.03 7.73 -4.47
C THR A 501 18.20 8.00 -5.40
N LEU A 502 18.26 9.23 -5.91
CA LEU A 502 19.42 9.82 -6.58
C LEU A 502 20.11 10.88 -5.72
N ARG A 503 19.59 11.11 -4.50
CA ARG A 503 20.10 12.15 -3.61
C ARG A 503 21.51 11.82 -3.14
N PRO A 504 22.45 12.77 -3.21
CA PRO A 504 23.77 12.62 -2.61
C PRO A 504 23.69 12.46 -1.10
N GLU A 505 24.77 11.94 -0.51
CA GLU A 505 24.99 11.91 0.93
C GLU A 505 25.93 13.05 1.34
N GLY A 506 25.72 13.64 2.52
CA GLY A 506 26.54 14.75 3.00
C GLY A 506 25.85 15.57 4.10
N GLU A 507 26.60 16.48 4.72
CA GLU A 507 26.06 17.43 5.70
C GLU A 507 25.16 18.48 5.05
N HIS A 508 25.47 18.85 3.80
CA HIS A 508 24.66 19.70 2.95
C HIS A 508 24.65 19.10 1.54
N THR A 509 23.49 19.09 0.90
CA THR A 509 23.35 18.63 -0.48
C THR A 509 22.58 19.66 -1.30
N PRO A 510 23.03 19.94 -2.54
CA PRO A 510 22.43 20.96 -3.39
C PRO A 510 20.98 20.64 -3.77
N ARG A 511 20.24 21.69 -4.14
CA ARG A 511 19.09 21.51 -5.02
C ARG A 511 19.58 21.06 -6.40
N ILE A 512 19.07 19.94 -6.90
CA ILE A 512 19.40 19.41 -8.22
C ILE A 512 18.17 19.53 -9.11
N THR A 513 18.32 20.29 -10.19
CA THR A 513 17.28 20.47 -11.23
C THR A 513 17.80 19.91 -12.55
N ILE A 514 17.02 19.02 -13.17
CA ILE A 514 17.25 18.51 -14.52
C ILE A 514 16.17 19.14 -15.41
N ASP A 515 16.59 19.90 -16.42
CA ASP A 515 15.73 20.77 -17.22
C ASP A 515 14.86 21.68 -16.33
N ARG A 516 13.55 21.42 -16.23
CA ARG A 516 12.62 22.14 -15.34
C ARG A 516 12.16 21.34 -14.12
N MET A 517 12.67 20.13 -13.92
CA MET A 517 12.29 19.25 -12.82
C MET A 517 13.37 19.22 -11.73
N THR A 518 13.02 19.71 -10.54
CA THR A 518 13.83 19.54 -9.33
C THR A 518 13.69 18.11 -8.82
N VAL A 519 14.75 17.31 -8.99
CA VAL A 519 14.79 15.90 -8.59
C VAL A 519 15.35 15.69 -7.18
N ALA A 520 16.05 16.68 -6.64
CA ALA A 520 16.46 16.73 -5.25
C ALA A 520 16.35 18.16 -4.71
N ARG A 521 15.71 18.31 -3.55
CA ARG A 521 15.62 19.57 -2.79
C ARG A 521 16.89 19.79 -1.98
N GLU A 522 17.30 21.05 -1.84
CA GLU A 522 18.38 21.44 -0.94
C GLU A 522 18.10 20.89 0.47
N THR A 523 19.09 20.22 1.05
CA THR A 523 18.94 19.50 2.33
C THR A 523 20.17 19.74 3.20
N TRP A 524 19.94 19.92 4.50
CA TRP A 524 20.96 20.08 5.53
C TRP A 524 20.79 19.00 6.60
N GLN A 525 21.89 18.49 7.11
CA GLN A 525 21.97 17.66 8.30
C GLN A 525 22.63 18.49 9.39
N LEU A 526 21.85 19.05 10.31
CA LEU A 526 22.35 19.98 11.32
C LEU A 526 22.46 19.28 12.69
N PRO A 527 23.58 19.39 13.41
CA PRO A 527 23.67 18.91 14.79
C PRO A 527 22.58 19.51 15.66
N VAL A 528 21.93 18.70 16.49
CA VAL A 528 20.89 19.22 17.39
C VAL A 528 21.45 20.21 18.42
N ALA A 529 22.74 20.06 18.75
CA ALA A 529 23.48 20.97 19.62
C ALA A 529 23.58 22.40 19.06
N ASP A 530 23.54 22.57 17.73
CA ASP A 530 23.64 23.88 17.09
C ASP A 530 22.33 24.66 17.18
N VAL A 531 21.23 24.03 17.60
CA VAL A 531 19.91 24.66 17.81
C VAL A 531 19.91 25.44 19.15
N ASP A 532 20.80 26.43 19.24
CA ASP A 532 21.19 27.13 20.47
C ASP A 532 20.03 27.92 21.12
N PHE A 533 18.98 28.24 20.36
CA PHE A 533 17.79 28.95 20.83
C PHE A 533 16.78 28.04 21.54
N ALA A 534 16.97 26.72 21.47
CA ALA A 534 15.93 25.79 21.90
C ALA A 534 15.59 25.93 23.40
N ASP A 535 16.55 26.28 24.25
CA ASP A 535 16.36 26.39 25.70
C ASP A 535 15.94 27.78 26.20
N ASP A 536 15.81 28.78 25.31
CA ASP A 536 15.34 30.11 25.71
C ASP A 536 13.94 30.05 26.30
N LYS A 537 13.78 30.59 27.50
CA LYS A 537 12.49 30.62 28.21
C LYS A 537 11.52 31.67 27.63
N SER A 538 12.05 32.79 27.15
CA SER A 538 11.27 33.85 26.50
C SER A 538 10.97 33.47 25.05
N GLU A 539 9.69 33.48 24.67
CA GLU A 539 9.27 33.20 23.29
C GLU A 539 9.82 34.24 22.30
N ALA A 540 9.84 35.52 22.68
CA ALA A 540 10.39 36.58 21.85
C ALA A 540 11.90 36.41 21.62
N ALA A 541 12.66 36.09 22.68
CA ALA A 541 14.10 35.84 22.56
C ALA A 541 14.37 34.58 21.72
N ARG A 542 13.61 33.51 21.95
CA ARG A 542 13.67 32.27 21.17
C ARG A 542 13.42 32.53 19.69
N PHE A 543 12.41 33.32 19.37
CA PHE A 543 12.07 33.67 17.98
C PHE A 543 13.22 34.43 17.30
N VAL A 544 13.75 35.48 17.93
CA VAL A 544 14.87 36.26 17.38
C VAL A 544 16.12 35.39 17.20
N ARG A 545 16.47 34.56 18.18
CA ARG A 545 17.62 33.66 18.08
C ARG A 545 17.42 32.56 17.05
N ALA A 546 16.21 32.04 16.88
CA ALA A 546 15.89 31.12 15.80
C ALA A 546 16.09 31.76 14.42
N ARG A 547 15.76 33.06 14.26
CA ARG A 547 16.06 33.81 13.02
C ARG A 547 17.55 34.00 12.78
N HIS A 548 18.34 34.22 13.83
CA HIS A 548 19.80 34.25 13.71
C HIS A 548 20.36 32.89 13.30
N TRP A 549 19.88 31.82 13.91
CA TRP A 549 20.26 30.44 13.57
C TRP A 549 19.90 30.11 12.12
N GLN A 550 18.68 30.44 11.68
CA GLN A 550 18.25 30.26 10.29
C GLN A 550 19.19 30.96 9.30
N ARG A 551 19.55 32.23 9.56
CA ARG A 551 20.48 32.99 8.70
C ARG A 551 21.90 32.43 8.73
N ARG A 552 22.37 31.97 9.89
CA ARG A 552 23.70 31.36 10.05
C ARG A 552 23.88 30.13 9.17
N HIS A 553 22.82 29.37 8.95
CA HIS A 553 22.81 28.15 8.13
C HIS A 553 22.20 28.37 6.73
N ASP A 554 21.94 29.62 6.34
CA ASP A 554 21.34 30.00 5.06
C ASP A 554 20.04 29.24 4.70
N LEU A 555 19.24 28.93 5.73
CA LEU A 555 17.99 28.19 5.56
C LEU A 555 16.88 29.08 4.99
N PRO A 556 16.05 28.59 4.05
CA PRO A 556 14.89 29.32 3.58
C PRO A 556 13.85 29.50 4.70
N ARG A 557 12.91 30.43 4.52
CA ARG A 557 11.82 30.69 5.49
C ARG A 557 10.99 29.44 5.79
N PHE A 558 10.69 28.66 4.76
CA PHE A 558 9.85 27.48 4.83
C PHE A 558 10.70 26.22 4.67
N VAL A 559 10.66 25.35 5.68
CA VAL A 559 11.39 24.08 5.68
C VAL A 559 10.53 22.93 6.21
N PHE A 560 10.90 21.72 5.83
CA PHE A 560 10.48 20.50 6.51
C PHE A 560 11.62 19.97 7.36
N VAL A 561 11.33 19.61 8.61
CA VAL A 561 12.31 19.07 9.56
C VAL A 561 11.94 17.63 9.90
N VAL A 562 12.92 16.73 9.82
CA VAL A 562 12.83 15.34 10.26
C VAL A 562 13.78 15.12 11.43
N SER A 563 13.25 14.54 12.50
CA SER A 563 14.02 14.16 13.69
C SER A 563 14.09 12.63 13.80
N PRO A 564 15.24 12.04 14.20
CA PRO A 564 15.30 10.62 14.51
C PRO A 564 14.30 10.17 15.59
N ALA A 565 13.88 11.08 16.48
CA ALA A 565 12.87 10.82 17.50
C ALA A 565 11.43 10.94 16.98
N GLU A 566 11.23 11.55 15.81
CA GLU A 566 9.92 11.78 15.19
C GLU A 566 10.05 11.63 13.67
N PRO A 567 9.84 10.41 13.12
CA PRO A 567 10.23 10.09 11.75
C PRO A 567 9.37 10.77 10.68
N ARG A 568 8.22 11.35 11.04
CA ARG A 568 7.39 12.10 10.08
C ARG A 568 7.90 13.54 9.99
N PRO A 569 8.19 14.05 8.79
CA PRO A 569 8.55 15.44 8.61
C PRO A 569 7.45 16.37 9.14
N PHE A 570 7.85 17.47 9.80
CA PHE A 570 6.95 18.54 10.17
C PHE A 570 7.39 19.87 9.53
N TYR A 571 6.40 20.68 9.19
CA TYR A 571 6.58 21.98 8.57
C TYR A 571 7.03 23.02 9.60
N VAL A 572 7.97 23.89 9.21
CA VAL A 572 8.41 25.04 9.99
C VAL A 572 8.38 26.28 9.09
N ASP A 573 7.63 27.28 9.53
CA ASP A 573 7.73 28.66 9.07
C ASP A 573 8.56 29.46 10.09
N PHE A 574 9.74 29.92 9.71
CA PHE A 574 10.59 30.73 10.59
C PHE A 574 10.01 32.11 10.90
N ASP A 575 8.97 32.59 10.21
CA ASP A 575 8.24 33.82 10.57
C ASP A 575 7.11 33.56 11.58
N SER A 576 6.89 32.30 11.99
CA SER A 576 5.87 31.93 12.97
C SER A 576 6.48 31.50 14.32
N PRO A 577 6.24 32.25 15.41
CA PRO A 577 6.70 31.88 16.76
C PRO A 577 6.20 30.50 17.22
N VAL A 578 5.01 30.10 16.77
CA VAL A 578 4.41 28.79 17.09
C VAL A 578 5.24 27.65 16.50
N TYR A 579 5.58 27.73 15.20
CA TYR A 579 6.38 26.70 14.54
C TYR A 579 7.82 26.67 15.06
N VAL A 580 8.42 27.83 15.37
CA VAL A 580 9.72 27.90 16.05
C VAL A 580 9.68 27.22 17.41
N THR A 581 8.60 27.40 18.19
CA THR A 581 8.43 26.72 19.48
C THR A 581 8.27 25.21 19.33
N ILE A 582 7.59 24.73 18.28
CA ILE A 582 7.49 23.30 17.96
C ILE A 582 8.88 22.74 17.61
N LEU A 583 9.64 23.41 16.76
CA LEU A 583 11.02 23.04 16.42
C LEU A 583 11.91 22.97 17.67
N ALA A 584 11.86 23.98 18.53
CA ALA A 584 12.60 24.00 19.78
C ALA A 584 12.22 22.82 20.70
N LYS A 585 10.93 22.49 20.81
CA LYS A 585 10.46 21.32 21.58
C LYS A 585 11.00 20.01 21.01
N ALA A 586 11.00 19.87 19.68
CA ALA A 586 11.53 18.69 19.00
C ALA A 586 13.04 18.56 19.20
N ALA A 587 13.80 19.65 19.03
CA ALA A 587 15.24 19.71 19.26
C ALA A 587 15.60 19.34 20.71
N ARG A 588 14.96 19.94 21.71
CA ARG A 588 15.19 19.59 23.13
C ARG A 588 14.87 18.14 23.46
N ARG A 589 13.86 17.56 22.82
CA ARG A 589 13.50 16.13 23.01
C ARG A 589 14.58 15.24 22.42
N LEU A 590 15.07 15.58 21.23
CA LEU A 590 16.13 14.85 20.55
C LEU A 590 17.45 14.96 21.32
N ALA A 591 17.90 16.16 21.67
CA ALA A 591 19.15 16.40 22.40
C ALA A 591 19.21 15.69 23.76
N ARG A 592 18.08 15.61 24.49
CA ARG A 592 18.00 14.84 25.74
C ARG A 592 18.17 13.34 25.55
N LYS A 593 17.78 12.81 24.39
CA LYS A 593 17.91 11.39 24.06
C LYS A 593 19.31 11.08 23.51
N ASP A 594 19.81 11.95 22.65
CA ASP A 594 21.11 11.84 22.01
C ASP A 594 21.63 13.25 21.64
N PRO A 595 22.58 13.81 22.40
CA PRO A 595 23.18 15.12 22.11
C PRO A 595 23.95 15.18 20.78
N GLY A 596 24.41 14.03 20.27
CA GLY A 596 25.12 13.93 19.00
C GLY A 596 24.20 13.74 17.79
N ALA A 597 22.89 13.62 18.01
CA ALA A 597 21.94 13.43 16.93
C ALA A 597 21.84 14.66 16.02
N ARG A 598 21.43 14.42 14.77
CA ARG A 598 21.25 15.46 13.75
C ARG A 598 19.78 15.59 13.36
N LEU A 599 19.38 16.81 13.01
CA LEU A 599 18.13 17.13 12.36
C LEU A 599 18.34 17.20 10.86
N LYS A 600 17.50 16.49 10.10
CA LYS A 600 17.46 16.66 8.65
C LYS A 600 16.48 17.78 8.33
N VAL A 601 16.97 18.85 7.72
CA VAL A 601 16.19 19.99 7.25
C VAL A 601 16.18 19.95 5.74
N SER A 602 15.02 20.09 5.12
CA SER A 602 14.89 20.20 3.66
C SER A 602 14.05 21.44 3.34
N GLU A 603 14.43 22.16 2.29
CA GLU A 603 13.63 23.29 1.82
C GLU A 603 12.19 22.86 1.45
N MET A 604 11.24 23.75 1.69
CA MET A 604 9.88 23.62 1.14
C MET A 604 9.86 24.17 -0.29
N LEU A 605 9.51 23.32 -1.24
CA LEU A 605 9.31 23.66 -2.63
C LEU A 605 8.19 22.79 -3.20
N PRO A 606 7.12 23.36 -3.78
CA PRO A 606 6.77 24.79 -3.85
C PRO A 606 6.57 25.43 -2.46
N THR A 607 6.78 26.75 -2.35
CA THR A 607 6.33 27.52 -1.19
C THR A 607 4.80 27.65 -1.18
N PRO A 608 4.16 28.04 -0.06
CA PRO A 608 2.71 28.24 -0.01
C PRO A 608 2.19 29.22 -1.07
N GLU A 609 2.98 30.24 -1.39
CA GLU A 609 2.66 31.25 -2.40
C GLU A 609 2.72 30.69 -3.82
N GLN A 610 3.51 29.63 -4.04
CA GLN A 610 3.68 28.98 -5.35
C GLN A 610 2.69 27.82 -5.57
N ALA A 611 1.76 27.60 -4.64
CA ALA A 611 0.73 26.58 -4.77
C ALA A 611 -0.32 26.98 -5.83
N TRP A 612 -0.60 26.06 -6.76
CA TRP A 612 -1.40 26.34 -7.95
C TRP A 612 -2.87 25.91 -7.85
N LEU A 613 -3.17 24.89 -7.05
CA LEU A 613 -4.53 24.35 -6.93
C LEU A 613 -5.40 25.30 -6.11
N THR A 614 -6.51 25.74 -6.68
CA THR A 614 -7.47 26.65 -6.04
C THR A 614 -8.87 26.04 -5.92
N ASP A 615 -9.65 26.52 -4.94
CA ASP A 615 -11.08 26.29 -4.88
C ASP A 615 -11.88 27.44 -5.51
N ALA A 616 -13.22 27.34 -5.46
CA ALA A 616 -14.12 28.35 -6.00
C ALA A 616 -14.02 29.70 -5.27
N ASP A 617 -13.47 29.73 -4.05
CA ASP A 617 -13.26 30.94 -3.25
C ASP A 617 -11.85 31.53 -3.46
N GLY A 618 -11.02 30.90 -4.30
CA GLY A 618 -9.65 31.32 -4.60
C GLY A 618 -8.61 30.94 -3.55
N HIS A 619 -8.95 30.11 -2.56
CA HIS A 619 -7.98 29.61 -1.58
C HIS A 619 -6.98 28.68 -2.26
N ARG A 620 -5.69 28.80 -1.93
CA ARG A 620 -4.61 27.97 -2.48
C ARG A 620 -4.32 26.77 -1.60
N TYR A 621 -4.10 25.62 -2.24
CA TYR A 621 -3.84 24.36 -1.57
C TYR A 621 -2.52 23.74 -2.05
N THR A 622 -1.72 23.25 -1.11
CA THR A 622 -0.64 22.33 -1.47
C THR A 622 -1.25 21.09 -2.11
N SER A 623 -0.70 20.66 -3.22
CA SER A 623 -1.16 19.49 -3.97
C SER A 623 0.01 18.78 -4.62
N GLU A 624 -0.22 17.54 -4.98
CA GLU A 624 0.75 16.66 -5.60
C GLU A 624 0.03 15.89 -6.70
N LEU A 625 0.61 15.91 -7.90
CA LEU A 625 0.16 15.14 -9.03
C LEU A 625 0.83 13.78 -8.95
N ARG A 626 0.06 12.78 -8.56
CA ARG A 626 0.51 11.39 -8.53
C ARG A 626 0.18 10.72 -9.85
N PHE A 627 1.21 10.23 -10.53
CA PHE A 627 1.08 9.53 -11.80
C PHE A 627 1.38 8.05 -11.63
N VAL A 628 0.99 7.27 -12.63
CA VAL A 628 1.41 5.87 -12.79
C VAL A 628 2.09 5.77 -14.15
N ALA A 629 3.39 5.51 -14.13
CA ALA A 629 4.15 5.18 -15.32
C ALA A 629 4.20 3.65 -15.46
N VAL A 630 4.02 3.18 -16.70
CA VAL A 630 4.03 1.75 -17.04
C VAL A 630 5.24 1.48 -17.91
N ASP A 631 6.09 0.57 -17.46
CA ASP A 631 7.21 0.10 -18.25
C ASP A 631 6.72 -0.83 -19.38
N LEU A 632 7.02 -0.43 -20.60
CA LEU A 632 6.65 -1.14 -21.83
C LEU A 632 7.78 -2.02 -22.36
N THR A 633 8.96 -2.02 -21.73
CA THR A 633 10.09 -2.86 -22.15
C THR A 633 10.07 -4.26 -21.54
N VAL A 634 9.06 -4.57 -20.72
CA VAL A 634 8.91 -5.87 -20.05
C VAL A 634 8.86 -6.99 -21.09
N THR A 635 9.79 -7.92 -21.00
CA THR A 635 9.84 -9.11 -21.88
C THR A 635 8.89 -10.18 -21.35
N GLY A 636 8.01 -10.74 -22.21
CA GLY A 636 7.25 -11.95 -21.87
C GLY A 636 5.72 -11.84 -21.80
N THR A 637 5.10 -10.70 -22.16
CA THR A 637 3.62 -10.58 -22.20
C THR A 637 3.01 -10.69 -23.60
N GLN A 638 3.80 -10.97 -24.64
CA GLN A 638 3.35 -10.93 -26.04
C GLN A 638 3.10 -12.28 -26.72
N GLU A 639 3.40 -13.41 -26.09
CA GLU A 639 3.06 -14.73 -26.66
C GLU A 639 2.56 -15.67 -25.56
N ALA A 640 1.25 -15.60 -25.31
CA ALA A 640 0.44 -16.69 -24.78
C ALA A 640 -0.98 -16.57 -25.34
#